data_AF-F2UT44-F1
#
_entry.id   AF-F2UT44-F1
#
_cell.length_a   1.000
_cell.length_b   1.000
_cell.length_c   1.000
_cell.angle_alpha   90.00
_cell.angle_beta   90.00
_cell.angle_gamma   90.00
#
_symmetry.space_group_name_H-M   'P 1'
#
loop_
_entity.id
_entity.type
_entity.pdbx_description
1 polymer ?
#
loop_
_entity_poly.entity_id
_entity_poly.type
_entity_poly.pdbx_seq_one_letter_code
_entity_poly.pdbx_strand_id
1 'polypeptide(L)'
;MVRAQRPRVVYLLVALVALVLGCCGCCCRGTSEVGGGGVADPASSTTTRRGLPVFTEKDAVRAAQALVRRRLGSDALNHFEFYLINTTHDETLCFELANSNTNASVVTIGGTSPVEMATGLNFFLREYLHMSFSWNKTGGDVIHPLPATMPVVHSHHAHVNKTTFYTYYQNVVTVSYSMVWWDWQRWEEEIDWMAMNGVNLALAYTGQEYVYRKVYEKLGVTQAQLAEFFDGPAYLAWSRGQGAAGVGGPLPSQWYKQQWELQRAIVQRQTELGIGSLLPAFQGNVPAALAQLYPHANISNGWLDGLDPLFATIADLTMQELIADFGATHFYQADGFFDHSTGPWVDGSSSQPPARTRAPSQRQQHQHQHQHQHQHQHQHQHQHQHQHQHQHQHQQQLLQQWPDAGVTCTFSNATQDTYLAGCSQGCKAFASLAAAKAACAGEMTCGGVTFNPSVGHYEMRAGMTPLPSPSNETSWFITNVLQCRDIQPDAAAHARAKAVYTTMTKRDPHAIWVYQGWIWLDLDNAQGFSFMSGFTSAVPRGRLVILDMEAEFDEIWAWSQSFFNTTFIWAAMDNFGGNNGMYGDIQLVFDRTRRVFAQSDAVVGVGITMEGIDQNPAYYQAIAMFVEQAVEALQASTSLDTGAFKQQFLRFAVDFENTPYNATLFPHVPQEDPLAVATELFAKYSKQHSTTCSCL
;
A
#
# COMPACT_ATOMS: atom_id res chain seq x y z
N MET A 1 60.52 -26.79 -34.61
CA MET A 1 60.55 -28.09 -35.32
C MET A 1 60.13 -29.18 -34.35
N VAL A 2 59.40 -30.17 -34.87
CA VAL A 2 58.79 -31.34 -34.21
C VAL A 2 57.47 -31.09 -33.47
N ARG A 3 56.41 -31.47 -34.20
CA ARG A 3 55.00 -31.63 -33.85
C ARG A 3 54.75 -32.89 -33.01
N ALA A 4 53.58 -32.91 -32.37
CA ALA A 4 52.55 -33.99 -32.32
C ALA A 4 52.07 -34.21 -30.88
N GLN A 5 50.80 -34.46 -30.53
CA GLN A 5 49.52 -34.62 -31.21
C GLN A 5 48.46 -34.62 -30.09
N ARG A 6 47.24 -34.11 -30.34
CA ARG A 6 46.03 -34.45 -29.56
C ARG A 6 45.47 -35.79 -30.07
N PRO A 7 44.65 -36.53 -29.29
CA PRO A 7 43.18 -36.39 -29.44
C PRO A 7 42.29 -36.66 -28.20
N ARG A 8 41.14 -35.95 -28.19
CA ARG A 8 39.73 -36.34 -27.87
C ARG A 8 39.48 -37.22 -26.63
N VAL A 9 38.89 -36.69 -25.54
CA VAL A 9 37.43 -36.53 -25.24
C VAL A 9 36.65 -37.85 -25.18
N VAL A 10 36.30 -38.31 -23.97
CA VAL A 10 35.04 -39.01 -23.61
C VAL A 10 34.66 -38.65 -22.16
N TYR A 11 33.36 -38.50 -21.95
CA TYR A 11 32.60 -37.94 -20.82
C TYR A 11 32.36 -38.91 -19.62
N LEU A 12 31.92 -38.28 -18.50
CA LEU A 12 30.96 -38.72 -17.46
C LEU A 12 31.45 -39.34 -16.13
N LEU A 13 31.30 -38.51 -15.08
CA LEU A 13 30.60 -38.72 -13.80
C LEU A 13 31.10 -39.75 -12.76
N VAL A 14 31.47 -39.26 -11.56
CA VAL A 14 30.74 -39.40 -10.26
C VAL A 14 31.70 -39.29 -9.04
N ALA A 15 31.22 -38.55 -8.03
CA ALA A 15 31.47 -38.64 -6.58
C ALA A 15 32.70 -37.97 -5.91
N LEU A 16 32.37 -36.91 -5.14
CA LEU A 16 32.50 -36.80 -3.68
C LEU A 16 33.80 -37.28 -3.02
N VAL A 17 34.53 -36.32 -2.43
CA VAL A 17 34.81 -36.17 -0.99
C VAL A 17 35.80 -35.01 -0.85
N ALA A 18 35.40 -33.90 -0.22
CA ALA A 18 36.32 -32.87 0.22
C ALA A 18 35.86 -32.33 1.58
N LEU A 19 36.63 -32.68 2.61
CA LEU A 19 36.51 -32.20 3.97
C LEU A 19 37.85 -31.55 4.32
N VAL A 20 37.75 -30.38 4.94
CA VAL A 20 38.76 -29.68 5.76
C VAL A 20 39.92 -29.00 5.01
N LEU A 21 39.87 -27.66 4.93
CA LEU A 21 40.72 -26.75 5.70
C LEU A 21 40.48 -25.31 5.22
N GLY A 22 40.03 -24.45 6.13
CA GLY A 22 39.87 -23.03 5.87
C GLY A 22 41.20 -22.29 5.82
N CYS A 23 41.22 -21.17 5.08
CA CYS A 23 41.95 -19.97 5.46
C CYS A 23 41.48 -18.78 4.62
N CYS A 24 41.44 -17.63 5.29
CA CYS A 24 41.04 -16.31 4.85
C CYS A 24 41.84 -15.78 3.65
N GLY A 25 41.27 -14.77 2.97
CA GLY A 25 42.06 -13.67 2.40
C GLY A 25 41.88 -13.43 0.90
N CYS A 26 41.16 -12.35 0.59
CA CYS A 26 41.35 -11.43 -0.54
C CYS A 26 41.90 -11.97 -1.86
N CYS A 27 41.09 -11.91 -2.92
CA CYS A 27 41.43 -11.29 -4.21
C CYS A 27 40.29 -11.50 -5.23
N CYS A 28 39.50 -10.46 -5.52
CA CYS A 28 38.72 -10.39 -6.76
C CYS A 28 38.94 -9.04 -7.43
N ARG A 29 40.07 -8.92 -8.13
CA ARG A 29 40.19 -8.05 -9.31
C ARG A 29 39.56 -8.81 -10.47
N GLY A 30 38.40 -8.36 -10.95
CA GLY A 30 37.80 -8.77 -12.22
C GLY A 30 37.91 -7.62 -13.21
N THR A 31 38.64 -7.86 -14.29
CA THR A 31 38.95 -6.94 -15.39
C THR A 31 37.72 -6.56 -16.21
N SER A 32 37.64 -5.28 -16.55
CA SER A 32 36.70 -4.66 -17.49
C SER A 32 37.04 -5.01 -18.94
N GLU A 33 36.02 -5.36 -19.72
CA GLU A 33 36.03 -5.24 -21.19
C GLU A 33 34.99 -4.20 -21.62
N VAL A 34 35.42 -3.35 -22.55
CA VAL A 34 34.77 -2.10 -22.99
C VAL A 34 34.12 -2.30 -24.35
N GLY A 35 32.91 -1.76 -24.51
CA GLY A 35 32.34 -1.32 -25.78
C GLY A 35 30.81 -1.17 -25.67
N GLY A 36 30.16 -0.04 -25.91
CA GLY A 36 30.56 1.33 -26.24
C GLY A 36 29.27 2.09 -26.62
N GLY A 37 29.08 3.30 -26.12
CA GLY A 37 28.13 4.28 -26.68
C GLY A 37 26.80 4.49 -25.96
N GLY A 38 26.84 5.18 -24.81
CA GLY A 38 25.68 5.81 -24.18
C GLY A 38 26.18 6.68 -23.03
N VAL A 39 26.01 7.99 -23.16
CA VAL A 39 26.63 9.04 -22.32
C VAL A 39 26.36 8.78 -20.84
N ALA A 40 27.42 8.55 -20.07
CA ALA A 40 27.37 8.55 -18.62
C ALA A 40 27.22 10.00 -18.14
N ASP A 41 26.13 10.29 -17.43
CA ASP A 41 25.93 11.54 -16.71
C ASP A 41 26.65 11.43 -15.34
N PRO A 42 27.65 12.27 -15.02
CA PRO A 42 28.28 12.30 -13.72
C PRO A 42 27.67 13.44 -12.91
N ALA A 43 26.43 13.27 -12.47
CA ALA A 43 25.87 13.98 -11.32
C ALA A 43 25.43 12.91 -10.33
N SER A 44 25.88 12.98 -9.07
CA SER A 44 25.43 12.05 -8.04
C SER A 44 23.90 12.10 -7.98
N SER A 45 23.23 11.01 -8.34
CA SER A 45 21.77 10.93 -8.25
C SER A 45 21.35 11.26 -6.82
N THR A 46 20.53 12.31 -6.64
CA THR A 46 20.02 12.74 -5.33
C THR A 46 18.97 11.78 -4.77
N THR A 47 18.53 10.83 -5.59
CA THR A 47 17.52 9.82 -5.26
C THR A 47 17.95 8.44 -5.74
N THR A 48 17.38 7.39 -5.16
CA THR A 48 17.58 5.99 -5.55
C THR A 48 16.87 5.70 -6.88
N ARG A 49 17.15 4.55 -7.50
CA ARG A 49 16.44 4.11 -8.73
C ARG A 49 14.92 4.04 -8.57
N ARG A 50 14.48 3.85 -7.32
CA ARG A 50 13.07 3.77 -6.91
C ARG A 50 12.64 5.04 -6.16
N GLY A 51 13.23 6.20 -6.46
CA GLY A 51 12.73 7.52 -6.07
C GLY A 51 13.02 8.00 -4.64
N LEU A 52 13.44 7.13 -3.70
CA LEU A 52 13.74 7.56 -2.32
C LEU A 52 14.97 8.48 -2.24
N PRO A 53 15.04 9.44 -1.29
CA PRO A 53 16.19 10.34 -1.15
C PRO A 53 17.50 9.62 -0.79
N VAL A 54 18.65 10.14 -1.26
CA VAL A 54 20.00 9.67 -0.94
C VAL A 54 20.71 10.69 -0.07
N PHE A 55 21.49 10.22 0.92
CA PHE A 55 22.08 11.06 1.95
C PHE A 55 23.60 10.97 1.99
N THR A 56 24.23 12.09 2.37
CA THR A 56 25.59 12.04 2.90
C THR A 56 25.55 11.52 4.33
N GLU A 57 26.64 10.90 4.80
CA GLU A 57 26.72 10.42 6.19
C GLU A 57 26.44 11.55 7.19
N LYS A 58 26.99 12.74 6.94
CA LYS A 58 26.80 13.92 7.80
C LYS A 58 25.34 14.31 7.94
N ASP A 59 24.58 14.32 6.84
CA ASP A 59 23.18 14.73 6.87
C ASP A 59 22.29 13.64 7.48
N ALA A 60 22.57 12.37 7.19
CA ALA A 60 21.84 11.25 7.78
C ALA A 60 22.01 11.18 9.30
N VAL A 61 23.25 11.27 9.78
CA VAL A 61 23.55 11.29 11.23
C VAL A 61 22.92 12.50 11.91
N ARG A 62 22.94 13.68 11.27
CA ARG A 62 22.28 14.88 11.83
C ARG A 62 20.78 14.67 12.00
N ALA A 63 20.12 14.07 10.99
CA ALA A 63 18.69 13.81 11.02
C ALA A 63 18.31 12.84 12.15
N ALA A 64 19.04 11.73 12.30
CA ALA A 64 18.84 10.77 13.39
C ALA A 64 19.06 11.41 14.78
N GLN A 65 20.12 12.19 14.96
CA GLN A 65 20.37 12.91 16.21
C GLN A 65 19.28 13.94 16.51
N ALA A 66 18.76 14.64 15.50
CA ALA A 66 17.67 15.59 15.70
C ALA A 66 16.39 14.89 16.16
N LEU A 67 16.08 13.71 15.63
CA LEU A 67 14.98 12.86 16.09
C LEU A 67 15.16 12.44 17.55
N VAL A 68 16.35 11.98 17.94
CA VAL A 68 16.66 11.65 19.34
C VAL A 68 16.41 12.84 20.27
N ARG A 69 16.84 14.06 19.89
CA ARG A 69 16.59 15.26 20.70
C ARG A 69 15.11 15.52 20.92
N ARG A 70 14.28 15.32 19.88
CA ARG A 70 12.83 15.56 19.95
C ARG A 70 12.11 14.51 20.78
N ARG A 71 12.47 13.23 20.63
CA ARG A 71 11.73 12.10 21.22
C ARG A 71 12.25 11.64 22.58
N LEU A 72 13.54 11.81 22.85
CA LEU A 72 14.21 11.33 24.07
C LEU A 72 14.90 12.45 24.87
N GLY A 73 14.97 13.67 24.33
CA GLY A 73 15.69 14.79 24.93
C GLY A 73 17.17 14.84 24.55
N SER A 74 17.81 15.98 24.85
CA SER A 74 19.20 16.22 24.40
C SER A 74 20.24 15.34 25.09
N ASP A 75 20.01 14.96 26.35
CA ASP A 75 20.95 14.14 27.12
C ASP A 75 21.04 12.70 26.59
N ALA A 76 19.99 12.22 25.92
CA ALA A 76 19.96 10.90 25.28
C ALA A 76 21.01 10.75 24.18
N LEU A 77 21.49 11.86 23.58
CA LEU A 77 22.55 11.81 22.57
C LEU A 77 23.88 11.26 23.08
N ASN A 78 24.12 11.29 24.40
CA ASN A 78 25.32 10.70 24.98
C ASN A 78 25.30 9.17 25.00
N HIS A 79 24.17 8.55 24.62
CA HIS A 79 23.94 7.12 24.64
C HIS A 79 23.84 6.48 23.26
N PHE A 80 23.78 7.28 22.19
CA PHE A 80 23.58 6.79 20.83
C PHE A 80 24.58 7.40 19.86
N GLU A 81 25.29 6.54 19.13
CA GLU A 81 26.18 6.93 18.03
C GLU A 81 25.58 6.42 16.72
N PHE A 82 25.56 7.25 15.68
CA PHE A 82 24.97 6.90 14.39
C PHE A 82 26.01 6.93 13.28
N TYR A 83 25.85 6.06 12.27
CA TYR A 83 26.68 6.07 11.07
C TYR A 83 25.87 5.59 9.85
N LEU A 84 26.24 6.06 8.66
CA LEU A 84 25.58 5.67 7.42
C LEU A 84 26.22 4.40 6.85
N ILE A 85 25.39 3.40 6.56
CA ILE A 85 25.84 2.18 5.89
C ILE A 85 25.98 2.46 4.40
N ASN A 86 27.23 2.42 3.89
CA ASN A 86 27.50 2.55 2.46
C ASN A 86 27.11 1.26 1.73
N THR A 87 25.90 1.21 1.19
CA THR A 87 25.49 0.12 0.30
C THR A 87 25.87 0.44 -1.15
N THR A 88 26.55 -0.50 -1.81
CA THR A 88 26.81 -0.44 -3.25
C THR A 88 25.54 -0.81 -4.01
N HIS A 89 24.58 0.09 -4.19
CA HIS A 89 23.47 -0.04 -5.15
C HIS A 89 22.69 -1.38 -5.20
N ASP A 90 22.75 -2.20 -4.16
CA ASP A 90 21.98 -3.43 -4.01
C ASP A 90 20.93 -3.20 -2.92
N GLU A 91 19.71 -3.06 -3.43
CA GLU A 91 18.47 -2.44 -2.95
C GLU A 91 17.90 -2.87 -1.58
N THR A 92 18.64 -3.60 -0.75
CA THR A 92 18.15 -4.02 0.57
C THR A 92 18.40 -2.92 1.61
N LEU A 93 17.32 -2.27 2.04
CA LEU A 93 17.34 -1.31 3.15
C LEU A 93 17.61 -2.07 4.45
N CYS A 94 18.45 -1.54 5.34
CA CYS A 94 18.80 -2.24 6.58
C CYS A 94 19.27 -1.30 7.68
N PHE A 95 19.28 -1.81 8.91
CA PHE A 95 19.90 -1.18 10.06
C PHE A 95 20.80 -2.17 10.82
N GLU A 96 21.77 -1.63 11.55
CA GLU A 96 22.72 -2.39 12.37
C GLU A 96 22.74 -1.86 13.79
N LEU A 97 22.89 -2.78 14.76
CA LEU A 97 22.95 -2.47 16.19
C LEU A 97 24.20 -3.11 16.80
N ALA A 98 24.94 -2.35 17.60
CA ALA A 98 26.02 -2.90 18.42
C ALA A 98 26.23 -2.06 19.68
N ASN A 99 26.69 -2.69 20.77
CA ASN A 99 27.21 -1.93 21.90
C ASN A 99 28.55 -1.30 21.53
N SER A 100 28.83 -0.09 22.05
CA SER A 100 30.14 0.52 21.85
C SER A 100 31.24 -0.27 22.56
N ASN A 101 32.33 -0.53 21.83
CA ASN A 101 33.50 -1.24 22.37
C ASN A 101 34.27 -0.43 23.42
N THR A 102 34.02 0.89 23.51
CA THR A 102 34.75 1.82 24.37
C THR A 102 33.89 2.41 25.50
N ASN A 103 32.57 2.38 25.37
CA ASN A 103 31.65 2.94 26.37
C ASN A 103 30.40 2.06 26.53
N ALA A 104 30.28 1.37 27.66
CA ALA A 104 29.15 0.49 27.95
C ALA A 104 27.79 1.22 28.09
N SER A 105 27.79 2.55 28.18
CA SER A 105 26.57 3.38 28.17
C SER A 105 26.06 3.70 26.76
N VAL A 106 26.80 3.30 25.71
CA VAL A 106 26.54 3.72 24.32
C VAL A 106 26.19 2.53 23.43
N VAL A 107 25.21 2.73 22.55
CA VAL A 107 24.86 1.84 21.45
C VAL A 107 25.11 2.56 20.13
N THR A 108 25.76 1.87 19.20
CA THR A 108 25.97 2.33 17.83
C THR A 108 24.85 1.80 16.95
N ILE A 109 24.25 2.70 16.15
CA ILE A 109 23.14 2.41 15.25
C ILE A 109 23.53 2.79 13.83
N GLY A 110 23.67 1.79 12.96
CA GLY A 110 23.89 1.98 11.53
C GLY A 110 22.57 1.94 10.77
N GLY A 111 22.45 2.69 9.68
CA GLY A 111 21.30 2.57 8.77
C GLY A 111 21.65 2.95 7.35
N THR A 112 20.93 2.41 6.37
CA THR A 112 21.08 2.77 4.95
C THR A 112 20.51 4.15 4.61
N SER A 113 19.61 4.67 5.45
CA SER A 113 19.10 6.03 5.40
C SER A 113 18.69 6.50 6.82
N PRO A 114 18.30 7.77 7.01
CA PRO A 114 17.83 8.23 8.31
C PRO A 114 16.58 7.49 8.82
N VAL A 115 15.67 7.02 7.94
CA VAL A 115 14.51 6.20 8.35
C VAL A 115 15.01 4.90 8.99
N GLU A 116 15.98 4.22 8.39
CA GLU A 116 16.50 2.96 8.91
C GLU A 116 17.27 3.17 10.21
N MET A 117 17.97 4.29 10.38
CA MET A 117 18.55 4.66 11.69
C MET A 117 17.46 4.89 12.75
N ALA A 118 16.39 5.59 12.40
CA ALA A 118 15.25 5.83 13.31
C ALA A 118 14.51 4.53 13.66
N THR A 119 14.38 3.62 12.69
CA THR A 119 13.80 2.28 12.87
C THR A 119 14.68 1.44 13.79
N GLY A 120 16.00 1.42 13.57
CA GLY A 120 16.94 0.72 14.45
C GLY A 120 16.95 1.27 15.88
N LEU A 121 16.82 2.59 16.03
CA LEU A 121 16.61 3.23 17.33
C LEU A 121 15.32 2.74 17.99
N ASN A 122 14.19 2.78 17.28
CA ASN A 122 12.90 2.34 17.81
C ASN A 122 12.92 0.85 18.18
N PHE A 123 13.53 0.01 17.34
CA PHE A 123 13.77 -1.40 17.62
C PHE A 123 14.55 -1.58 18.92
N PHE A 124 15.66 -0.85 19.10
CA PHE A 124 16.45 -0.96 20.32
C PHE A 124 15.66 -0.53 21.56
N LEU A 125 14.98 0.62 21.48
CA LEU A 125 14.14 1.15 22.56
C LEU A 125 13.04 0.17 22.96
N ARG A 126 12.40 -0.49 21.99
CA ARG A 126 11.32 -1.46 22.21
C ARG A 126 11.83 -2.79 22.77
N GLU A 127 12.80 -3.41 22.07
CA GLU A 127 13.26 -4.77 22.41
C GLU A 127 14.10 -4.84 23.67
N TYR A 128 14.95 -3.85 23.89
CA TYR A 128 15.96 -3.88 24.96
C TYR A 128 15.60 -2.99 26.13
N LEU A 129 14.87 -1.90 25.88
CA LEU A 129 14.53 -0.93 26.91
C LEU A 129 13.04 -0.90 27.26
N HIS A 130 12.18 -1.65 26.57
CA HIS A 130 10.72 -1.69 26.87
C HIS A 130 10.06 -0.31 26.82
N MET A 131 10.49 0.51 25.87
CA MET A 131 9.86 1.79 25.56
C MET A 131 8.98 1.65 24.31
N SER A 132 7.93 2.45 24.23
CA SER A 132 7.03 2.47 23.08
C SER A 132 6.60 3.89 22.74
N PHE A 133 6.34 4.13 21.45
CA PHE A 133 5.87 5.42 20.95
C PHE A 133 4.52 5.24 20.26
N SER A 134 3.52 6.01 20.70
CA SER A 134 2.13 5.85 20.27
C SER A 134 1.41 7.20 20.27
N TRP A 135 0.24 7.27 19.66
CA TRP A 135 -0.55 8.50 19.67
C TRP A 135 -1.12 8.81 21.05
N ASN A 136 -1.17 10.11 21.41
CA ASN A 136 -1.62 10.55 22.74
C ASN A 136 -3.05 10.10 23.09
N LYS A 137 -3.95 9.98 22.11
CA LYS A 137 -5.32 9.51 22.35
C LYS A 137 -5.39 8.01 22.65
N THR A 138 -4.31 7.28 22.34
CA THR A 138 -4.14 5.86 22.58
C THR A 138 -2.95 5.67 23.50
N GLY A 139 -3.02 6.15 24.74
CA GLY A 139 -2.00 5.89 25.77
C GLY A 139 -0.70 6.70 25.67
N GLY A 140 -0.35 7.22 24.48
CA GLY A 140 0.86 8.02 24.27
C GLY A 140 2.17 7.22 24.41
N ASP A 141 3.27 7.95 24.56
CA ASP A 141 4.59 7.35 24.68
C ASP A 141 4.82 6.75 26.07
N VAL A 142 5.42 5.56 26.11
CA VAL A 142 5.96 4.93 27.31
C VAL A 142 7.48 5.05 27.25
N ILE A 143 8.02 6.01 28.00
CA ILE A 143 9.45 6.33 28.04
C ILE A 143 9.93 6.45 29.49
N HIS A 144 11.17 6.05 29.74
CA HIS A 144 11.81 6.17 31.05
C HIS A 144 13.29 6.56 30.90
N PRO A 145 14.00 6.93 31.99
CA PRO A 145 15.41 7.26 31.90
C PRO A 145 16.25 6.13 31.29
N LEU A 146 17.24 6.50 30.47
CA LEU A 146 18.19 5.55 29.89
C LEU A 146 19.13 5.01 30.99
N PRO A 147 19.48 3.71 30.95
CA PRO A 147 20.34 3.11 31.96
C PRO A 147 21.78 3.59 31.82
N ALA A 148 22.52 3.61 32.94
CA ALA A 148 23.95 3.92 32.93
C ALA A 148 24.77 2.87 32.16
N THR A 149 24.26 1.66 31.98
CA THR A 149 24.86 0.62 31.15
C THR A 149 23.78 0.05 30.24
N MET A 150 24.02 0.11 28.94
CA MET A 150 23.05 -0.35 27.95
C MET A 150 23.00 -1.89 27.91
N PRO A 151 21.81 -2.48 27.69
CA PRO A 151 21.67 -3.92 27.46
C PRO A 151 22.55 -4.40 26.30
N VAL A 152 23.03 -5.63 26.40
CA VAL A 152 23.88 -6.22 25.36
C VAL A 152 23.02 -6.56 24.14
N VAL A 153 23.41 -6.04 22.97
CA VAL A 153 22.78 -6.36 21.69
C VAL A 153 23.07 -7.83 21.36
N HIS A 154 22.03 -8.58 21.05
CA HIS A 154 22.15 -9.99 20.71
C HIS A 154 22.68 -10.13 19.27
N SER A 155 23.49 -11.14 19.00
CA SER A 155 24.11 -11.33 17.68
C SER A 155 23.11 -11.48 16.52
N HIS A 156 21.91 -12.02 16.76
CA HIS A 156 20.87 -12.14 15.75
C HIS A 156 20.15 -10.81 15.45
N HIS A 157 20.26 -9.80 16.32
CA HIS A 157 19.72 -8.45 16.08
C HIS A 157 20.79 -7.45 15.63
N ALA A 158 22.04 -7.90 15.45
CA ALA A 158 23.13 -7.00 15.10
C ALA A 158 22.99 -6.38 13.70
N HIS A 159 22.26 -7.04 12.80
CA HIS A 159 21.97 -6.59 11.44
C HIS A 159 20.58 -7.06 11.03
N VAL A 160 19.71 -6.13 10.65
CA VAL A 160 18.31 -6.41 10.28
C VAL A 160 18.04 -5.83 8.89
N ASN A 161 17.62 -6.70 7.97
CA ASN A 161 17.22 -6.32 6.62
C ASN A 161 15.72 -6.01 6.58
N LYS A 162 15.36 -4.91 5.92
CA LYS A 162 13.98 -4.56 5.61
C LYS A 162 13.44 -5.50 4.53
N THR A 163 12.26 -6.05 4.80
CA THR A 163 11.57 -6.98 3.89
C THR A 163 11.11 -6.32 2.60
N THR A 164 10.78 -5.05 2.69
CA THR A 164 10.13 -4.31 1.61
C THR A 164 10.93 -3.09 1.23
N PHE A 165 10.75 -2.66 -0.01
CA PHE A 165 11.37 -1.42 -0.45
C PHE A 165 10.55 -0.21 0.05
N TYR A 166 9.23 -0.26 -0.09
CA TYR A 166 8.34 0.78 0.43
C TYR A 166 7.62 0.32 1.71
N THR A 167 7.51 1.25 2.65
CA THR A 167 6.55 1.21 3.75
C THR A 167 5.71 2.48 3.64
N TYR A 168 4.46 2.30 3.21
CA TYR A 168 3.55 3.38 2.87
C TYR A 168 2.63 3.76 4.04
N TYR A 169 2.30 5.04 4.17
CA TYR A 169 1.40 5.54 5.22
C TYR A 169 0.41 6.58 4.70
N GLN A 170 -0.83 6.50 5.23
CA GLN A 170 -1.98 7.41 5.09
C GLN A 170 -2.96 7.06 3.95
N ASN A 171 -4.22 7.39 4.18
CA ASN A 171 -5.26 7.51 3.14
C ASN A 171 -5.43 9.00 2.77
N VAL A 172 -5.92 9.27 1.56
CA VAL A 172 -6.29 10.63 1.16
C VAL A 172 -7.36 11.23 2.07
N VAL A 173 -8.17 10.40 2.75
CA VAL A 173 -9.20 10.88 3.69
C VAL A 173 -8.69 11.07 5.12
N THR A 174 -7.52 10.55 5.50
CA THR A 174 -6.94 10.71 6.85
C THR A 174 -6.73 12.18 7.20
N VAL A 175 -6.42 12.99 6.18
CA VAL A 175 -6.26 14.45 6.32
C VAL A 175 -7.54 15.15 6.80
N SER A 176 -8.72 14.60 6.48
CA SER A 176 -10.02 15.14 6.88
C SER A 176 -10.46 14.59 8.24
N TYR A 177 -10.34 13.28 8.45
CA TYR A 177 -10.82 12.64 9.68
C TYR A 177 -9.91 12.85 10.89
N SER A 178 -8.60 13.01 10.69
CA SER A 178 -7.63 13.08 11.79
C SER A 178 -6.78 14.34 11.79
N MET A 179 -6.31 14.80 10.62
CA MET A 179 -5.19 15.77 10.56
C MET A 179 -5.61 17.22 10.29
N VAL A 180 -6.88 17.48 9.97
CA VAL A 180 -7.35 18.80 9.50
C VAL A 180 -7.04 19.96 10.45
N TRP A 181 -6.99 19.69 11.75
CA TRP A 181 -6.75 20.70 12.80
C TRP A 181 -5.33 20.68 13.36
N TRP A 182 -4.42 19.91 12.75
CA TRP A 182 -3.05 19.82 13.23
C TRP A 182 -2.25 21.07 12.90
N ASP A 183 -1.46 21.50 13.87
CA ASP A 183 -0.39 22.45 13.66
C ASP A 183 0.92 21.72 13.32
N TRP A 184 2.00 22.50 13.19
CA TRP A 184 3.32 21.93 12.92
C TRP A 184 3.80 20.99 14.03
N GLN A 185 3.51 21.31 15.30
CA GLN A 185 4.00 20.49 16.42
C GLN A 185 3.44 19.07 16.34
N ARG A 186 2.13 18.93 16.08
CA ARG A 186 1.52 17.60 15.93
C ARG A 186 2.01 16.87 14.67
N TRP A 187 2.25 17.58 13.57
CA TRP A 187 2.84 17.01 12.35
C TRP A 187 4.28 16.53 12.56
N GLU A 188 5.09 17.28 13.31
CA GLU A 188 6.45 16.91 13.67
C GLU A 188 6.48 15.60 14.47
N GLU A 189 5.58 15.44 15.43
CA GLU A 189 5.40 14.19 16.19
C GLU A 189 4.99 13.02 15.29
N GLU A 190 4.08 13.24 14.33
CA GLU A 190 3.64 12.19 13.41
C GLU A 190 4.78 11.74 12.49
N ILE A 191 5.56 12.67 11.95
CA ILE A 191 6.65 12.34 11.02
C ILE A 191 7.80 11.62 11.77
N ASP A 192 8.04 11.97 13.04
CA ASP A 192 8.96 11.20 13.88
C ASP A 192 8.44 9.78 14.11
N TRP A 193 7.15 9.62 14.41
CA TRP A 193 6.50 8.30 14.54
C TRP A 193 6.60 7.49 13.23
N MET A 194 6.37 8.12 12.07
CA MET A 194 6.54 7.51 10.75
C MET A 194 7.96 6.95 10.58
N ALA A 195 9.00 7.77 10.81
CA ALA A 195 10.38 7.35 10.64
C ALA A 195 10.79 6.24 11.63
N MET A 196 10.34 6.32 12.89
CA MET A 196 10.59 5.29 13.91
C MET A 196 9.91 3.95 13.59
N ASN A 197 8.81 3.96 12.83
CA ASN A 197 8.12 2.76 12.36
C ASN A 197 8.51 2.35 10.93
N GLY A 198 9.60 2.91 10.39
CA GLY A 198 10.14 2.51 9.10
C GLY A 198 9.35 2.98 7.88
N VAL A 199 8.38 3.88 8.04
CA VAL A 199 7.65 4.51 6.94
C VAL A 199 8.63 5.34 6.12
N ASN A 200 8.72 5.05 4.83
CA ASN A 200 9.61 5.75 3.90
C ASN A 200 8.88 6.29 2.66
N LEU A 201 7.55 6.17 2.59
CA LEU A 201 6.70 6.79 1.58
C LEU A 201 5.40 7.23 2.26
N ALA A 202 5.03 8.51 2.17
CA ALA A 202 3.83 9.02 2.82
C ALA A 202 3.15 10.12 2.01
N LEU A 203 1.83 10.22 2.15
CA LEU A 203 1.06 11.32 1.57
C LEU A 203 1.52 12.69 2.09
N ALA A 204 1.51 13.66 1.19
CA ALA A 204 1.82 15.06 1.47
C ALA A 204 0.82 15.96 0.72
N TYR A 205 -0.43 15.98 1.18
CA TYR A 205 -1.57 16.64 0.50
C TYR A 205 -1.99 17.98 1.13
N THR A 206 -1.34 18.39 2.21
CA THR A 206 -1.72 19.58 2.99
C THR A 206 -1.64 20.84 2.12
N GLY A 207 -2.70 21.65 2.14
CA GLY A 207 -2.74 22.94 1.44
C GLY A 207 -2.76 22.89 -0.09
N GLN A 208 -3.02 21.75 -0.74
CA GLN A 208 -3.06 21.66 -2.22
C GLN A 208 -4.04 22.65 -2.89
N GLU A 209 -5.06 23.10 -2.15
CA GLU A 209 -6.01 24.12 -2.60
C GLU A 209 -5.30 25.44 -2.95
N TYR A 210 -4.15 25.73 -2.33
CA TYR A 210 -3.31 26.89 -2.67
C TYR A 210 -2.81 26.82 -4.12
N VAL A 211 -2.32 25.65 -4.54
CA VAL A 211 -1.84 25.43 -5.90
C VAL A 211 -3.00 25.52 -6.88
N TYR A 212 -4.10 24.80 -6.62
CA TYR A 212 -5.26 24.82 -7.51
C TYR A 212 -5.86 26.20 -7.65
N ARG A 213 -5.95 26.97 -6.57
CA ARG A 213 -6.38 28.38 -6.62
C ARG A 213 -5.49 29.20 -7.57
N LYS A 214 -4.17 29.12 -7.44
CA LYS A 214 -3.24 29.84 -8.35
C LYS A 214 -3.42 29.43 -9.81
N VAL A 215 -3.59 28.13 -10.06
CA VAL A 215 -3.78 27.59 -11.41
C VAL A 215 -5.10 28.08 -12.01
N TYR A 216 -6.21 27.98 -11.27
CA TYR A 216 -7.52 28.41 -11.76
C TYR A 216 -7.65 29.92 -11.93
N GLU A 217 -7.02 30.72 -11.08
CA GLU A 217 -6.93 32.18 -11.26
C GLU A 217 -6.23 32.55 -12.58
N LYS A 218 -5.14 31.85 -12.95
CA LYS A 218 -4.47 32.04 -14.26
C LYS A 218 -5.35 31.69 -15.44
N LEU A 219 -6.34 30.82 -15.24
CA LEU A 219 -7.31 30.41 -16.26
C LEU A 219 -8.56 31.29 -16.30
N GLY A 220 -8.62 32.34 -15.47
CA GLY A 220 -9.70 33.32 -15.44
C GLY A 220 -10.83 33.02 -14.44
N VAL A 221 -10.69 31.99 -13.61
CA VAL A 221 -11.68 31.69 -12.55
C VAL A 221 -11.55 32.74 -11.44
N THR A 222 -12.65 33.40 -11.11
CA THR A 222 -12.68 34.42 -10.05
C THR A 222 -12.69 33.78 -8.66
N GLN A 223 -12.33 34.57 -7.63
CA GLN A 223 -12.41 34.12 -6.23
C GLN A 223 -13.82 33.69 -5.83
N ALA A 224 -14.84 34.43 -6.30
CA ALA A 224 -16.24 34.11 -6.01
C ALA A 224 -16.62 32.75 -6.60
N GLN A 225 -16.17 32.45 -7.82
CA GLN A 225 -16.41 31.16 -8.46
C GLN A 225 -15.63 30.01 -7.80
N LEU A 226 -14.44 30.26 -7.27
CA LEU A 226 -13.68 29.25 -6.51
C LEU A 226 -14.24 29.00 -5.10
N ALA A 227 -14.92 29.98 -4.51
CA ALA A 227 -15.49 29.87 -3.16
C ALA A 227 -16.52 28.73 -3.04
N GLU A 228 -17.16 28.36 -4.14
CA GLU A 228 -18.15 27.28 -4.24
C GLU A 228 -17.54 25.93 -4.63
N PHE A 229 -16.25 25.90 -5.03
CA PHE A 229 -15.60 24.68 -5.52
C PHE A 229 -15.00 23.85 -4.40
N PHE A 230 -14.21 24.46 -3.52
CA PHE A 230 -13.63 23.75 -2.39
C PHE A 230 -14.62 23.64 -1.24
N ASP A 231 -14.68 22.47 -0.63
CA ASP A 231 -15.37 22.32 0.64
C ASP A 231 -14.62 23.03 1.78
N GLY A 232 -15.25 23.07 2.95
CA GLY A 232 -14.61 23.51 4.19
C GLY A 232 -13.49 22.56 4.62
N PRO A 233 -12.63 22.99 5.57
CA PRO A 233 -11.43 22.25 5.97
C PRO A 233 -11.63 20.75 6.25
N ALA A 234 -12.68 20.41 7.02
CA ALA A 234 -12.97 19.04 7.41
C ALA A 234 -13.39 18.16 6.23
N TYR A 235 -13.79 18.75 5.11
CA TYR A 235 -14.35 18.07 3.95
C TYR A 235 -13.45 18.06 2.70
N LEU A 236 -12.22 18.54 2.84
CA LEU A 236 -11.30 18.66 1.70
C LEU A 236 -10.98 17.34 1.02
N ALA A 237 -10.91 16.22 1.75
CA ALA A 237 -10.66 14.92 1.12
C ALA A 237 -11.68 14.58 0.01
N TRP A 238 -12.96 14.92 0.23
CA TRP A 238 -14.04 14.61 -0.72
C TRP A 238 -14.10 15.60 -1.88
N SER A 239 -13.90 16.91 -1.63
CA SER A 239 -13.80 17.88 -2.73
C SER A 239 -12.54 17.73 -3.57
N ARG A 240 -11.48 17.11 -3.06
CA ARG A 240 -10.30 16.77 -3.87
C ARG A 240 -10.62 15.71 -4.91
N GLY A 241 -11.23 14.59 -4.50
CA GLY A 241 -11.30 13.36 -5.31
C GLY A 241 -12.68 12.86 -5.73
N GLN A 242 -13.78 13.37 -5.18
CA GLN A 242 -15.12 12.78 -5.35
C GLN A 242 -16.18 13.77 -5.86
N GLY A 243 -15.77 14.94 -6.35
CA GLY A 243 -16.68 15.94 -6.91
C GLY A 243 -17.64 16.58 -5.89
N ALA A 244 -17.43 16.37 -4.57
CA ALA A 244 -18.10 17.14 -3.54
C ALA A 244 -17.69 18.61 -3.65
N ALA A 245 -18.63 19.52 -3.43
CA ALA A 245 -18.38 20.96 -3.55
C ALA A 245 -19.32 21.77 -2.65
N GLY A 246 -18.78 22.83 -2.06
CA GLY A 246 -19.51 23.84 -1.29
C GLY A 246 -19.94 23.46 0.13
N VAL A 247 -19.58 22.28 0.65
CA VAL A 247 -19.98 21.83 2.00
C VAL A 247 -19.04 22.41 3.06
N GLY A 248 -19.56 23.24 3.97
CA GLY A 248 -18.77 23.81 5.07
C GLY A 248 -17.73 24.86 4.67
N GLY A 249 -17.71 25.27 3.39
CA GLY A 249 -16.88 26.35 2.87
C GLY A 249 -17.53 27.74 3.03
N PRO A 250 -16.94 28.79 2.43
CA PRO A 250 -15.70 28.79 1.66
C PRO A 250 -14.44 28.80 2.55
N LEU A 251 -13.31 28.35 2.01
CA LEU A 251 -12.02 28.45 2.69
C LEU A 251 -11.59 29.93 2.84
N PRO A 252 -11.23 30.40 4.05
CA PRO A 252 -10.76 31.77 4.23
C PRO A 252 -9.40 31.97 3.54
N SER A 253 -9.10 33.18 3.08
CA SER A 253 -7.87 33.47 2.32
C SER A 253 -6.58 33.12 3.07
N GLN A 254 -6.58 33.21 4.40
CA GLN A 254 -5.46 32.84 5.26
C GLN A 254 -5.20 31.33 5.29
N TRP A 255 -6.25 30.51 5.17
CA TRP A 255 -6.15 29.04 5.17
C TRP A 255 -5.20 28.56 4.09
N TYR A 256 -5.41 29.01 2.85
CA TYR A 256 -4.56 28.62 1.70
C TYR A 256 -3.07 28.84 1.98
N LYS A 257 -2.70 29.99 2.55
CA LYS A 257 -1.30 30.32 2.80
C LYS A 257 -0.73 29.51 3.97
N GLN A 258 -1.45 29.45 5.09
CA GLN A 258 -1.00 28.74 6.29
C GLN A 258 -0.84 27.24 6.05
N GLN A 259 -1.79 26.61 5.35
CA GLN A 259 -1.70 25.19 5.01
C GLN A 259 -0.57 24.92 4.03
N TRP A 260 -0.30 25.84 3.09
CA TRP A 260 0.82 25.69 2.18
C TRP A 260 2.20 25.89 2.85
N GLU A 261 2.29 26.78 3.84
CA GLU A 261 3.47 26.91 4.70
C GLU A 261 3.68 25.65 5.57
N LEU A 262 2.60 25.10 6.13
CA LEU A 262 2.64 23.83 6.87
C LEU A 262 3.13 22.68 5.98
N GLN A 263 2.64 22.59 4.75
CA GLN A 263 3.08 21.59 3.78
C GLN A 263 4.57 21.69 3.46
N ARG A 264 5.13 22.90 3.35
CA ARG A 264 6.59 23.07 3.19
C ARG A 264 7.37 22.47 4.36
N ALA A 265 6.91 22.70 5.58
CA ALA A 265 7.53 22.11 6.76
C ALA A 265 7.41 20.57 6.78
N ILE A 266 6.25 20.03 6.39
CA ILE A 266 6.00 18.58 6.27
C ILE A 266 6.95 17.94 5.26
N VAL A 267 6.98 18.44 4.02
CA VAL A 267 7.83 17.90 2.94
C VAL A 267 9.31 18.02 3.29
N GLN A 268 9.72 19.13 3.90
CA GLN A 268 11.08 19.31 4.37
C GLN A 268 11.45 18.23 5.40
N ARG A 269 10.63 18.01 6.43
CA ARG A 269 10.94 17.02 7.48
C ARG A 269 10.86 15.58 6.98
N GLN A 270 9.90 15.27 6.11
CA GLN A 270 9.85 13.96 5.43
C GLN A 270 11.16 13.71 4.69
N THR A 271 11.61 14.69 3.88
CA THR A 271 12.88 14.60 3.15
C THR A 271 14.08 14.48 4.08
N GLU A 272 14.14 15.26 5.17
CA GLU A 272 15.23 15.19 6.16
C GLU A 272 15.36 13.80 6.78
N LEU A 273 14.25 13.12 7.03
CA LEU A 273 14.23 11.78 7.62
C LEU A 273 14.32 10.65 6.58
N GLY A 274 14.32 10.92 5.27
CA GLY A 274 14.37 9.87 4.23
C GLY A 274 13.01 9.32 3.80
N ILE A 275 11.92 10.01 4.15
CA ILE A 275 10.56 9.69 3.72
C ILE A 275 10.29 10.37 2.38
N GLY A 276 9.92 9.60 1.35
CA GLY A 276 9.43 10.12 0.09
C GLY A 276 8.07 10.81 0.26
N SER A 277 7.98 12.07 -0.16
CA SER A 277 6.75 12.86 -0.12
C SER A 277 5.90 12.62 -1.37
N LEU A 278 4.75 11.98 -1.20
CA LEU A 278 3.77 11.76 -2.25
C LEU A 278 2.90 13.01 -2.45
N LEU A 279 3.21 13.78 -3.50
CA LEU A 279 2.53 15.02 -3.83
C LEU A 279 1.27 14.77 -4.69
N PRO A 280 0.23 15.62 -4.60
CA PRO A 280 -0.91 15.52 -5.49
C PRO A 280 -0.51 15.92 -6.92
N ALA A 281 -1.12 15.30 -7.91
CA ALA A 281 -1.10 15.73 -9.30
C ALA A 281 -2.53 16.00 -9.77
N PHE A 282 -2.67 16.71 -10.89
CA PHE A 282 -4.00 17.03 -11.40
C PHE A 282 -4.73 15.78 -11.86
N GLN A 283 -5.95 15.63 -11.37
CA GLN A 283 -6.75 14.43 -11.57
C GLN A 283 -8.07 14.68 -12.31
N GLY A 284 -8.33 15.89 -12.79
CA GLY A 284 -9.48 16.17 -13.68
C GLY A 284 -10.70 16.81 -13.01
N ASN A 285 -10.82 16.80 -11.68
CA ASN A 285 -11.88 17.55 -10.99
C ASN A 285 -11.67 19.06 -11.16
N VAL A 286 -12.69 19.76 -11.65
CA VAL A 286 -12.63 21.17 -12.05
C VAL A 286 -13.83 21.98 -11.55
N PRO A 287 -13.65 23.27 -11.23
CA PRO A 287 -14.77 24.15 -10.87
C PRO A 287 -15.75 24.31 -12.02
N ALA A 288 -17.05 24.38 -11.71
CA ALA A 288 -18.12 24.56 -12.70
C ALA A 288 -17.91 25.79 -13.62
N ALA A 289 -17.25 26.83 -13.11
CA ALA A 289 -16.89 28.02 -13.89
C ALA A 289 -15.98 27.74 -15.09
N LEU A 290 -15.16 26.68 -15.08
CA LEU A 290 -14.33 26.34 -16.23
C LEU A 290 -15.15 25.94 -17.45
N ALA A 291 -16.31 25.30 -17.27
CA ALA A 291 -17.20 24.98 -18.41
C ALA A 291 -17.75 26.25 -19.10
N GLN A 292 -17.91 27.35 -18.35
CA GLN A 292 -18.34 28.63 -18.92
C GLN A 292 -17.20 29.36 -19.63
N LEU A 293 -15.98 29.31 -19.06
CA LEU A 293 -14.79 29.96 -19.61
C LEU A 293 -14.21 29.21 -20.82
N TYR A 294 -14.34 27.89 -20.85
CA TYR A 294 -13.84 26.99 -21.89
C TYR A 294 -14.97 26.11 -22.43
N PRO A 295 -15.92 26.68 -23.21
CA PRO A 295 -17.13 25.97 -23.65
C PRO A 295 -16.88 24.81 -24.63
N HIS A 296 -15.65 24.68 -25.13
CA HIS A 296 -15.24 23.57 -26.00
C HIS A 296 -14.49 22.46 -25.24
N ALA A 297 -14.19 22.67 -23.96
CA ALA A 297 -13.55 21.65 -23.15
C ALA A 297 -14.54 20.52 -22.83
N ASN A 298 -14.07 19.27 -22.89
CA ASN A 298 -14.85 18.10 -22.56
C ASN A 298 -14.99 17.95 -21.04
N ILE A 299 -15.90 18.73 -20.46
CA ILE A 299 -16.22 18.74 -19.03
C ILE A 299 -17.62 18.15 -18.84
N SER A 300 -17.76 17.13 -17.99
CA SER A 300 -19.05 16.58 -17.59
C SER A 300 -19.09 16.31 -16.10
N ASN A 301 -20.17 16.73 -15.43
CA ASN A 301 -20.37 16.54 -13.99
C ASN A 301 -19.19 17.01 -13.12
N GLY A 302 -18.52 18.10 -13.49
CA GLY A 302 -17.35 18.63 -12.77
C GLY A 302 -16.02 17.95 -13.11
N TRP A 303 -15.99 17.04 -14.09
CA TRP A 303 -14.79 16.31 -14.49
C TRP A 303 -14.36 16.65 -15.91
N LEU A 304 -13.09 17.01 -16.07
CA LEU A 304 -12.42 17.26 -17.34
C LEU A 304 -11.78 15.97 -17.87
N ASP A 305 -12.07 15.59 -19.11
CA ASP A 305 -11.49 14.40 -19.74
C ASP A 305 -9.96 14.50 -19.89
N GLY A 306 -9.25 13.44 -19.51
CA GLY A 306 -7.79 13.36 -19.58
C GLY A 306 -7.19 13.53 -20.99
N LEU A 307 -7.99 13.34 -22.04
CA LEU A 307 -7.60 13.57 -23.43
C LEU A 307 -7.86 15.01 -23.91
N ASP A 308 -8.56 15.82 -23.13
CA ASP A 308 -8.81 17.22 -23.47
C ASP A 308 -7.51 18.06 -23.35
N PRO A 309 -7.19 18.93 -24.31
CA PRO A 309 -6.01 19.80 -24.23
C PRO A 309 -5.96 20.69 -22.97
N LEU A 310 -7.13 21.07 -22.43
CA LEU A 310 -7.21 21.84 -21.18
C LEU A 310 -6.71 21.00 -19.99
N PHE A 311 -6.90 19.67 -20.01
CA PHE A 311 -6.39 18.78 -18.95
C PHE A 311 -4.87 18.86 -18.89
N ALA A 312 -4.21 18.70 -20.04
CA ALA A 312 -2.75 18.79 -20.13
C ALA A 312 -2.23 20.16 -19.71
N THR A 313 -2.99 21.23 -19.99
CA THR A 313 -2.65 22.59 -19.58
C THR A 313 -2.71 22.76 -18.06
N ILE A 314 -3.81 22.33 -17.43
CA ILE A 314 -3.98 22.42 -15.97
C ILE A 314 -2.95 21.54 -15.26
N ALA A 315 -2.78 20.29 -15.70
CA ALA A 315 -1.79 19.37 -15.14
C ALA A 315 -0.37 19.93 -15.20
N ASP A 316 0.03 20.52 -16.33
CA ASP A 316 1.34 21.14 -16.49
C ASP A 316 1.54 22.34 -15.56
N LEU A 317 0.52 23.19 -15.40
CA LEU A 317 0.55 24.31 -14.47
C LEU A 317 0.62 23.84 -13.01
N THR A 318 -0.15 22.82 -12.64
CA THR A 318 -0.12 22.23 -11.29
C THR A 318 1.26 21.68 -10.99
N MET A 319 1.81 20.84 -11.87
CA MET A 319 3.16 20.28 -11.72
C MET A 319 4.23 21.38 -11.67
N GLN A 320 4.07 22.46 -12.43
CA GLN A 320 4.97 23.62 -12.38
C GLN A 320 5.02 24.25 -10.98
N GLU A 321 3.85 24.51 -10.39
CA GLU A 321 3.76 25.15 -9.07
C GLU A 321 4.32 24.24 -7.97
N LEU A 322 4.06 22.93 -8.05
CA LEU A 322 4.59 21.94 -7.11
C LEU A 322 6.12 21.85 -7.16
N ILE A 323 6.68 21.68 -8.36
CA ILE A 323 8.12 21.55 -8.56
C ILE A 323 8.85 22.86 -8.24
N ALA A 324 8.22 24.01 -8.46
CA ALA A 324 8.81 25.30 -8.08
C ALA A 324 9.02 25.43 -6.57
N ASP A 325 8.12 24.88 -5.75
CA ASP A 325 8.18 25.01 -4.29
C ASP A 325 8.92 23.85 -3.61
N PHE A 326 8.83 22.62 -4.15
CA PHE A 326 9.39 21.42 -3.50
C PHE A 326 10.52 20.74 -4.28
N GLY A 327 10.75 21.12 -5.54
CA GLY A 327 11.55 20.31 -6.47
C GLY A 327 10.82 19.03 -6.89
N ALA A 328 11.55 18.16 -7.60
CA ALA A 328 11.04 16.85 -8.01
C ALA A 328 11.13 15.85 -6.85
N THR A 329 9.98 15.46 -6.28
CA THR A 329 9.92 14.40 -5.26
C THR A 329 9.83 13.01 -5.87
N HIS A 330 9.63 12.91 -7.19
CA HIS A 330 9.39 11.68 -7.95
C HIS A 330 8.11 10.92 -7.63
N PHE A 331 7.41 11.21 -6.54
CA PHE A 331 6.17 10.54 -6.16
C PHE A 331 4.98 11.48 -6.35
N TYR A 332 4.08 11.10 -7.27
CA TYR A 332 2.88 11.87 -7.58
C TYR A 332 1.64 10.97 -7.57
N GLN A 333 0.52 11.50 -7.07
CA GLN A 333 -0.75 10.78 -7.05
C GLN A 333 -1.85 11.60 -7.73
N ALA A 334 -2.57 10.93 -8.64
CA ALA A 334 -3.75 11.46 -9.31
C ALA A 334 -4.72 10.30 -9.52
N ASP A 335 -5.88 10.37 -8.87
CA ASP A 335 -6.85 9.28 -8.80
C ASP A 335 -8.11 9.61 -9.59
N GLY A 336 -7.95 10.31 -10.72
CA GLY A 336 -9.03 10.93 -11.52
C GLY A 336 -10.11 10.00 -12.08
N PHE A 337 -10.08 8.73 -11.71
CA PHE A 337 -11.08 7.72 -12.01
C PHE A 337 -11.73 7.22 -10.71
N PHE A 338 -11.76 8.01 -9.64
CA PHE A 338 -12.02 7.58 -8.26
C PHE A 338 -13.24 6.67 -8.09
N ASP A 339 -14.28 6.85 -8.89
CA ASP A 339 -15.36 5.87 -9.00
C ASP A 339 -15.74 5.59 -10.48
N HIS A 340 -16.21 4.38 -10.76
CA HIS A 340 -16.63 3.96 -12.10
C HIS A 340 -17.86 4.69 -12.66
N SER A 341 -18.45 5.58 -11.87
CA SER A 341 -19.68 6.31 -12.15
C SER A 341 -19.46 7.82 -12.38
N THR A 342 -18.28 8.36 -12.05
CA THR A 342 -17.99 9.79 -12.12
C THR A 342 -16.88 10.05 -13.15
N GLY A 343 -17.33 10.51 -14.31
CA GLY A 343 -16.48 10.98 -15.39
C GLY A 343 -17.23 10.96 -16.72
N PRO A 344 -17.03 11.93 -17.64
CA PRO A 344 -17.66 11.97 -18.96
C PRO A 344 -17.56 10.66 -19.77
N TRP A 345 -16.61 9.81 -19.43
CA TRP A 345 -16.30 8.57 -20.13
C TRP A 345 -17.05 7.34 -19.65
N VAL A 346 -17.80 7.45 -18.54
CA VAL A 346 -18.64 6.36 -18.03
C VAL A 346 -19.94 6.23 -18.85
N ASP A 347 -20.49 7.34 -19.33
CA ASP A 347 -21.82 7.35 -19.98
C ASP A 347 -21.80 7.09 -21.49
N GLY A 348 -20.69 6.58 -22.04
CA GLY A 348 -20.51 6.52 -23.50
C GLY A 348 -20.74 5.18 -24.20
N SER A 349 -20.46 4.03 -23.56
CA SER A 349 -20.55 2.72 -24.26
C SER A 349 -20.37 1.46 -23.39
N SER A 350 -20.00 1.58 -22.10
CA SER A 350 -19.87 0.41 -21.25
C SER A 350 -21.15 0.20 -20.45
N SER A 351 -21.88 -0.86 -20.76
CA SER A 351 -23.00 -1.34 -19.96
C SER A 351 -22.61 -1.38 -18.48
N GLN A 352 -23.29 -0.61 -17.62
CA GLN A 352 -23.15 -0.72 -16.18
C GLN A 352 -23.26 -2.21 -15.78
N PRO A 353 -22.29 -2.78 -15.06
CA PRO A 353 -22.50 -4.09 -14.48
C PRO A 353 -23.64 -3.98 -13.46
N PRO A 354 -24.63 -4.89 -13.47
CA PRO A 354 -25.58 -4.96 -12.38
C PRO A 354 -24.79 -5.26 -11.10
N ALA A 355 -25.01 -4.47 -10.04
CA ALA A 355 -24.49 -4.76 -8.72
C ALA A 355 -24.82 -6.22 -8.39
N ARG A 356 -23.81 -7.08 -8.23
CA ARG A 356 -24.04 -8.41 -7.67
C ARG A 356 -24.46 -8.19 -6.22
N THR A 357 -25.70 -8.52 -5.90
CA THR A 357 -26.07 -8.89 -4.54
C THR A 357 -25.31 -10.17 -4.19
N ARG A 358 -24.12 -10.03 -3.61
CA ARG A 358 -23.47 -11.17 -2.95
C ARG A 358 -24.41 -11.65 -1.84
N ALA A 359 -24.66 -12.95 -1.79
CA ALA A 359 -25.04 -13.60 -0.54
C ALA A 359 -23.95 -13.26 0.49
N PRO A 360 -24.30 -13.01 1.77
CA PRO A 360 -23.35 -12.50 2.74
C PRO A 360 -22.16 -13.47 2.86
N SER A 361 -21.00 -13.07 2.32
CA SER A 361 -19.75 -13.34 3.01
C SER A 361 -19.88 -12.70 4.40
N GLN A 362 -19.14 -13.17 5.41
CA GLN A 362 -19.23 -12.66 6.78
C GLN A 362 -18.79 -11.18 6.93
N ARG A 363 -19.43 -10.26 6.21
CA ARG A 363 -19.67 -8.89 6.63
C ARG A 363 -20.57 -9.01 7.86
N GLN A 364 -20.03 -8.81 9.05
CA GLN A 364 -20.87 -8.39 10.17
C GLN A 364 -21.33 -6.95 9.91
N GLN A 365 -22.16 -6.77 8.89
CA GLN A 365 -23.05 -5.62 8.80
C GLN A 365 -24.33 -6.02 9.53
N HIS A 366 -24.47 -5.57 10.77
CA HIS A 366 -25.76 -5.58 11.43
C HIS A 366 -26.63 -4.49 10.78
N GLN A 367 -27.35 -4.85 9.70
CA GLN A 367 -28.48 -4.04 9.24
C GLN A 367 -29.72 -4.40 10.07
N HIS A 368 -30.14 -3.48 10.93
CA HIS A 368 -31.48 -3.53 11.50
C HIS A 368 -32.49 -2.93 10.51
N GLN A 369 -33.35 -3.78 9.93
CA GLN A 369 -34.57 -3.31 9.28
C GLN A 369 -35.58 -2.88 10.35
N HIS A 370 -35.94 -1.60 10.38
CA HIS A 370 -37.14 -1.12 11.06
C HIS A 370 -38.29 -1.06 10.05
N GLN A 371 -39.30 -1.90 10.23
CA GLN A 371 -40.60 -1.71 9.59
C GLN A 371 -41.38 -0.63 10.36
N HIS A 372 -41.60 0.51 9.72
CA HIS A 372 -42.68 1.42 10.11
C HIS A 372 -43.89 1.13 9.22
N GLN A 373 -44.97 0.61 9.82
CA GLN A 373 -46.28 0.58 9.17
C GLN A 373 -46.89 1.98 9.26
N HIS A 374 -46.95 2.67 8.12
CA HIS A 374 -47.92 3.73 7.91
C HIS A 374 -48.91 3.26 6.84
N GLN A 375 -50.16 3.04 7.26
CA GLN A 375 -51.28 2.82 6.36
C GLN A 375 -51.66 4.13 5.69
N HIS A 376 -51.43 4.23 4.39
CA HIS A 376 -52.22 5.10 3.53
C HIS A 376 -52.65 4.31 2.29
N GLN A 377 -53.96 4.08 2.18
CA GLN A 377 -54.60 3.62 0.96
C GLN A 377 -54.66 4.78 -0.03
N HIS A 378 -54.20 4.57 -1.26
CA HIS A 378 -54.90 5.03 -2.47
C HIS A 378 -54.58 4.10 -3.65
N GLN A 379 -55.62 3.59 -4.30
CA GLN A 379 -55.57 2.93 -5.60
C GLN A 379 -55.31 3.96 -6.69
N HIS A 380 -54.56 3.59 -7.74
CA HIS A 380 -54.99 3.73 -9.14
C HIS A 380 -54.16 2.79 -10.05
N GLN A 381 -54.85 2.03 -10.90
CA GLN A 381 -54.28 1.28 -12.02
C GLN A 381 -54.05 2.22 -13.21
N HIS A 382 -52.95 2.04 -13.95
CA HIS A 382 -52.94 2.15 -15.42
C HIS A 382 -51.85 1.23 -16.02
N GLN A 383 -52.26 0.45 -17.03
CA GLN A 383 -51.37 -0.27 -17.98
C GLN A 383 -51.01 0.67 -19.13
N HIS A 384 -49.78 0.58 -19.65
CA HIS A 384 -49.52 0.75 -21.09
C HIS A 384 -48.35 -0.14 -21.56
N GLN A 385 -48.57 -0.79 -22.71
CA GLN A 385 -47.60 -1.53 -23.51
C GLN A 385 -46.70 -0.57 -24.31
N HIS A 386 -45.42 -0.92 -24.47
CA HIS A 386 -44.59 -0.40 -25.54
C HIS A 386 -44.01 -1.56 -26.37
N GLN A 387 -44.33 -1.58 -27.67
CA GLN A 387 -43.64 -2.37 -28.69
C GLN A 387 -42.47 -1.54 -29.22
N HIS A 388 -41.28 -2.14 -29.31
CA HIS A 388 -40.15 -1.59 -30.05
C HIS A 388 -39.78 -2.57 -31.18
N GLN A 389 -39.82 -2.07 -32.42
CA GLN A 389 -39.21 -2.69 -33.60
C GLN A 389 -37.75 -2.22 -33.68
N HIS A 390 -36.81 -3.16 -33.77
CA HIS A 390 -35.41 -2.88 -34.08
C HIS A 390 -35.14 -3.12 -35.57
N GLN A 391 -34.66 -2.10 -36.27
CA GLN A 391 -34.00 -2.25 -37.57
C GLN A 391 -32.48 -2.27 -37.34
N HIS A 392 -31.84 -3.38 -37.68
CA HIS A 392 -30.37 -3.49 -37.73
C HIS A 392 -29.89 -3.07 -39.11
N GLN A 393 -28.97 -2.10 -39.18
CA GLN A 393 -28.09 -1.90 -40.32
C GLN A 393 -26.69 -2.38 -39.95
N HIS A 394 -26.22 -3.41 -40.65
CA HIS A 394 -24.86 -3.92 -40.60
C HIS A 394 -23.93 -2.98 -41.36
N GLN A 395 -22.80 -2.61 -40.77
CA GLN A 395 -21.64 -2.13 -41.52
C GLN A 395 -20.48 -3.08 -41.23
N GLN A 396 -20.05 -3.80 -42.28
CA GLN A 396 -18.99 -4.79 -42.25
C GLN A 396 -17.66 -4.21 -42.72
N GLN A 397 -16.61 -4.62 -42.00
CA GLN A 397 -15.23 -4.91 -42.44
C GLN A 397 -14.25 -3.75 -42.65
N LEU A 398 -13.17 -3.79 -41.86
CA LEU A 398 -11.88 -4.36 -42.31
C LEU A 398 -11.20 -5.10 -41.14
N LEU A 399 -11.38 -6.42 -41.08
CA LEU A 399 -10.60 -7.33 -40.23
C LEU A 399 -9.29 -7.66 -40.94
N GLN A 400 -8.17 -7.15 -40.43
CA GLN A 400 -6.86 -7.73 -40.72
C GLN A 400 -6.77 -9.07 -39.98
N GLN A 401 -6.74 -10.16 -40.75
CA GLN A 401 -6.57 -11.52 -40.24
C GLN A 401 -5.19 -11.67 -39.57
N TRP A 402 -5.18 -11.81 -38.25
CA TRP A 402 -4.08 -12.41 -37.51
C TRP A 402 -4.35 -13.92 -37.42
N PRO A 403 -3.34 -14.79 -37.57
CA PRO A 403 -3.56 -16.23 -37.54
C PRO A 403 -3.99 -16.69 -36.13
N ASP A 404 -5.09 -17.45 -36.09
CA ASP A 404 -5.61 -18.17 -34.91
C ASP A 404 -4.56 -19.14 -34.33
N ALA A 405 -3.67 -18.65 -33.48
CA ALA A 405 -2.98 -19.49 -32.52
C ALA A 405 -3.91 -19.66 -31.31
N GLY A 406 -4.58 -20.81 -31.22
CA GLY A 406 -5.55 -21.12 -30.17
C GLY A 406 -5.03 -20.78 -28.77
N VAL A 407 -5.60 -19.74 -28.18
CA VAL A 407 -5.32 -19.28 -26.83
C VAL A 407 -5.94 -20.29 -25.85
N THR A 408 -5.12 -21.21 -25.31
CA THR A 408 -5.58 -22.23 -24.35
C THR A 408 -4.84 -22.13 -23.02
N CYS A 409 -5.57 -22.27 -21.90
CA CYS A 409 -4.98 -22.28 -20.57
C CYS A 409 -4.18 -23.56 -20.33
N THR A 410 -2.90 -23.37 -20.03
CA THR A 410 -1.94 -24.42 -19.72
C THR A 410 -1.90 -24.59 -18.21
N PHE A 411 -2.43 -25.72 -17.76
CA PHE A 411 -2.37 -26.10 -16.35
C PHE A 411 -1.05 -26.81 -16.04
N SER A 412 -0.51 -26.57 -14.85
CA SER A 412 0.60 -27.34 -14.30
C SER A 412 0.25 -28.82 -14.16
N ASN A 413 1.29 -29.63 -13.95
CA ASN A 413 1.10 -31.01 -13.49
C ASN A 413 0.48 -31.03 -12.09
N ALA A 414 -0.08 -32.18 -11.69
CA ALA A 414 -0.62 -32.35 -10.36
C ALA A 414 0.46 -32.06 -9.30
N THR A 415 0.19 -31.11 -8.42
CA THR A 415 1.06 -30.79 -7.29
C THR A 415 0.42 -31.37 -6.04
N GLN A 416 0.98 -32.49 -5.55
CA GLN A 416 0.48 -33.18 -4.34
C GLN A 416 0.79 -32.38 -3.09
N ASP A 417 0.02 -32.62 -2.03
CA ASP A 417 0.14 -31.96 -0.73
C ASP A 417 0.12 -30.44 -0.82
N THR A 418 -0.66 -29.91 -1.77
CA THR A 418 -0.80 -28.46 -1.98
C THR A 418 -2.23 -28.03 -2.25
N TYR A 419 -2.52 -26.78 -1.91
CA TYR A 419 -3.77 -26.08 -2.21
C TYR A 419 -3.49 -24.72 -2.83
N LEU A 420 -4.45 -24.20 -3.60
CA LEU A 420 -4.40 -22.83 -4.10
C LEU A 420 -5.24 -21.93 -3.18
N ALA A 421 -4.67 -20.82 -2.72
CA ALA A 421 -5.40 -19.87 -1.86
C ALA A 421 -6.54 -19.15 -2.61
N GLY A 422 -7.50 -18.60 -1.85
CA GLY A 422 -8.61 -17.81 -2.41
C GLY A 422 -9.64 -18.61 -3.21
N CYS A 423 -10.83 -18.05 -3.37
CA CYS A 423 -11.95 -18.66 -4.06
C CYS A 423 -12.26 -17.92 -5.36
N SER A 424 -12.33 -18.65 -6.47
CA SER A 424 -12.91 -18.12 -7.71
C SER A 424 -14.39 -18.53 -7.79
N GLN A 425 -15.28 -17.56 -8.02
CA GLN A 425 -16.74 -17.74 -8.00
C GLN A 425 -17.25 -18.51 -6.76
N GLY A 426 -16.76 -18.15 -5.57
CA GLY A 426 -17.16 -18.77 -4.31
C GLY A 426 -16.69 -20.22 -4.13
N CYS A 427 -15.52 -20.57 -4.68
CA CYS A 427 -14.96 -21.93 -4.61
C CYS A 427 -15.91 -22.97 -5.24
N LYS A 428 -16.49 -22.63 -6.40
CA LYS A 428 -17.45 -23.49 -7.09
C LYS A 428 -16.88 -24.92 -7.25
N ALA A 429 -17.68 -25.89 -6.79
CA ALA A 429 -17.33 -27.30 -6.76
C ALA A 429 -17.66 -28.03 -8.08
N PHE A 430 -16.84 -29.00 -8.44
CA PHE A 430 -16.96 -29.83 -9.64
C PHE A 430 -16.64 -31.29 -9.31
N ALA A 431 -17.37 -32.21 -9.93
CA ALA A 431 -17.17 -33.65 -9.75
C ALA A 431 -15.94 -34.20 -10.51
N SER A 432 -15.42 -33.47 -11.51
CA SER A 432 -14.29 -33.92 -12.32
C SER A 432 -13.27 -32.82 -12.57
N LEU A 433 -12.00 -33.21 -12.64
CA LEU A 433 -10.90 -32.28 -12.95
C LEU A 433 -11.07 -31.61 -14.30
N ALA A 434 -11.55 -32.34 -15.31
CA ALA A 434 -11.75 -31.79 -16.65
C ALA A 434 -12.80 -30.67 -16.66
N ALA A 435 -13.92 -30.87 -15.96
CA ALA A 435 -14.96 -29.84 -15.83
C ALA A 435 -14.45 -28.63 -15.04
N ALA A 436 -13.71 -28.86 -13.96
CA ALA A 436 -13.11 -27.80 -13.15
C ALA A 436 -12.09 -26.98 -13.96
N LYS A 437 -11.19 -27.64 -14.71
CA LYS A 437 -10.19 -26.98 -15.56
C LYS A 437 -10.85 -26.18 -16.69
N ALA A 438 -11.87 -26.74 -17.34
CA ALA A 438 -12.61 -26.04 -18.40
C ALA A 438 -13.34 -24.81 -17.86
N ALA A 439 -14.01 -24.93 -16.71
CA ALA A 439 -14.65 -23.80 -16.06
C ALA A 439 -13.63 -22.73 -15.63
N CYS A 440 -12.50 -23.14 -15.05
CA CYS A 440 -11.44 -22.25 -14.62
C CYS A 440 -10.77 -21.51 -15.80
N ALA A 441 -10.60 -22.18 -16.94
CA ALA A 441 -10.06 -21.56 -18.15
C ALA A 441 -10.96 -20.43 -18.66
N GLY A 442 -12.29 -20.57 -18.55
CA GLY A 442 -13.27 -19.57 -18.93
C GLY A 442 -13.57 -18.50 -17.87
N GLU A 443 -13.04 -18.63 -16.65
CA GLU A 443 -13.34 -17.75 -15.52
C GLU A 443 -12.14 -16.88 -15.18
N MET A 444 -12.29 -15.55 -15.30
CA MET A 444 -11.16 -14.61 -15.23
C MET A 444 -10.50 -14.51 -13.86
N THR A 445 -11.27 -14.77 -12.80
CA THR A 445 -10.78 -14.77 -11.42
C THR A 445 -10.08 -16.08 -11.03
N CYS A 446 -10.08 -17.10 -11.89
CA CYS A 446 -9.55 -18.42 -11.54
C CYS A 446 -8.03 -18.49 -11.78
N GLY A 447 -7.26 -18.82 -10.75
CA GLY A 447 -5.83 -19.13 -10.86
C GLY A 447 -5.54 -20.61 -11.07
N GLY A 448 -6.50 -21.48 -10.71
CA GLY A 448 -6.37 -22.92 -10.88
C GLY A 448 -7.46 -23.73 -10.18
N VAL A 449 -7.21 -25.03 -10.07
CA VAL A 449 -8.12 -26.00 -9.47
C VAL A 449 -7.41 -26.70 -8.32
N THR A 450 -8.10 -26.90 -7.20
CA THR A 450 -7.64 -27.75 -6.09
C THR A 450 -8.65 -28.86 -5.83
N PHE A 451 -8.18 -30.09 -5.67
CA PHE A 451 -8.97 -31.21 -5.20
C PHE A 451 -8.77 -31.38 -3.70
N ASN A 452 -9.87 -31.38 -2.95
CA ASN A 452 -9.83 -31.62 -1.52
C ASN A 452 -10.39 -33.01 -1.18
N PRO A 453 -9.56 -33.95 -0.69
CA PRO A 453 -9.98 -35.32 -0.43
C PRO A 453 -10.94 -35.44 0.76
N SER A 454 -10.96 -34.46 1.68
CA SER A 454 -11.86 -34.46 2.85
C SER A 454 -13.30 -34.12 2.47
N VAL A 455 -13.52 -33.35 1.41
CA VAL A 455 -14.86 -33.00 0.89
C VAL A 455 -15.24 -33.73 -0.40
N GLY A 456 -14.26 -34.23 -1.16
CA GLY A 456 -14.48 -35.14 -2.29
C GLY A 456 -14.78 -34.46 -3.64
N HIS A 457 -14.46 -33.17 -3.80
CA HIS A 457 -14.68 -32.44 -5.05
C HIS A 457 -13.50 -31.53 -5.44
N TYR A 458 -13.52 -31.08 -6.70
CA TYR A 458 -12.59 -30.09 -7.24
C TYR A 458 -13.17 -28.68 -7.07
N GLU A 459 -12.37 -27.73 -6.62
CA GLU A 459 -12.76 -26.33 -6.42
C GLU A 459 -11.95 -25.42 -7.33
N MET A 460 -12.62 -24.40 -7.90
CA MET A 460 -11.93 -23.29 -8.56
C MET A 460 -11.36 -22.33 -7.51
N ARG A 461 -10.06 -22.03 -7.64
CA ARG A 461 -9.32 -21.21 -6.69
C ARG A 461 -8.72 -20.01 -7.39
N ALA A 462 -8.60 -18.89 -6.68
CA ALA A 462 -8.10 -17.64 -7.27
C ALA A 462 -6.56 -17.60 -7.33
N GLY A 463 -5.90 -18.22 -6.37
CA GLY A 463 -4.44 -18.28 -6.29
C GLY A 463 -3.83 -19.14 -7.39
N MET A 464 -2.60 -18.79 -7.76
CA MET A 464 -1.83 -19.48 -8.79
C MET A 464 -0.56 -20.14 -8.27
N THR A 465 -0.21 -19.87 -7.02
CA THR A 465 0.96 -20.46 -6.37
C THR A 465 0.49 -21.54 -5.41
N PRO A 466 0.94 -22.80 -5.58
CA PRO A 466 0.59 -23.88 -4.67
C PRO A 466 1.19 -23.61 -3.28
N LEU A 467 0.35 -23.71 -2.25
CA LEU A 467 0.73 -23.62 -0.85
C LEU A 467 0.67 -24.99 -0.19
N PRO A 468 1.47 -25.28 0.87
CA PRO A 468 1.37 -26.53 1.61
C PRO A 468 -0.06 -26.80 2.07
N SER A 469 -0.60 -27.98 1.74
CA SER A 469 -1.98 -28.33 2.09
C SER A 469 -2.10 -28.78 3.54
N PRO A 470 -3.10 -28.28 4.29
CA PRO A 470 -3.45 -28.81 5.60
C PRO A 470 -4.23 -30.13 5.54
N SER A 471 -4.61 -30.61 4.36
CA SER A 471 -5.56 -31.72 4.18
C SER A 471 -5.22 -32.65 3.01
N ASN A 472 -3.92 -32.79 2.68
CA ASN A 472 -3.41 -33.62 1.59
C ASN A 472 -4.10 -33.34 0.24
N GLU A 473 -4.39 -32.07 -0.02
CA GLU A 473 -5.00 -31.60 -1.25
C GLU A 473 -4.05 -31.72 -2.44
N THR A 474 -4.60 -31.68 -3.65
CA THR A 474 -3.80 -31.67 -4.87
C THR A 474 -4.24 -30.51 -5.76
N SER A 475 -3.27 -29.74 -6.27
CA SER A 475 -3.54 -28.55 -7.09
C SER A 475 -3.02 -28.62 -8.51
N TRP A 476 -3.70 -27.90 -9.40
CA TRP A 476 -3.32 -27.61 -10.78
C TRP A 476 -3.54 -26.12 -11.05
N PHE A 477 -2.47 -25.35 -11.19
CA PHE A 477 -2.53 -23.92 -11.43
C PHE A 477 -2.27 -23.57 -12.89
N ILE A 478 -2.81 -22.45 -13.35
CA ILE A 478 -2.61 -21.96 -14.72
C ILE A 478 -1.23 -21.29 -14.79
N THR A 479 -0.39 -21.73 -15.73
CA THR A 479 0.99 -21.26 -15.90
C THR A 479 1.12 -20.09 -16.88
N ASN A 480 0.11 -19.88 -17.72
CA ASN A 480 0.08 -18.86 -18.77
C ASN A 480 -1.17 -17.99 -18.69
N VAL A 481 -1.61 -17.65 -17.48
CA VAL A 481 -2.93 -17.05 -17.21
C VAL A 481 -3.19 -15.72 -17.94
N LEU A 482 -2.15 -14.89 -18.10
CA LEU A 482 -2.22 -13.61 -18.83
C LEU A 482 -2.28 -13.83 -20.34
N GLN A 483 -1.74 -14.95 -20.83
CA GLN A 483 -1.73 -15.28 -22.25
C GLN A 483 -2.89 -16.18 -22.65
N CYS A 484 -3.54 -16.87 -21.71
CA CYS A 484 -4.54 -17.88 -21.99
C CYS A 484 -5.98 -17.40 -21.97
N ARG A 485 -6.18 -16.12 -21.63
CA ARG A 485 -7.46 -15.44 -21.67
C ARG A 485 -7.36 -14.33 -22.71
N ASP A 486 -8.36 -14.24 -23.57
CA ASP A 486 -8.47 -13.16 -24.54
C ASP A 486 -8.97 -11.89 -23.83
N ILE A 487 -8.06 -11.21 -23.13
CA ILE A 487 -8.32 -9.95 -22.45
C ILE A 487 -7.91 -8.83 -23.40
N GLN A 488 -8.90 -8.26 -24.09
CA GLN A 488 -8.68 -7.08 -24.91
C GLN A 488 -8.50 -5.86 -23.99
N PRO A 489 -7.33 -5.20 -23.97
CA PRO A 489 -7.12 -4.02 -23.14
C PRO A 489 -8.02 -2.87 -23.59
N ASP A 490 -8.62 -2.15 -22.63
CA ASP A 490 -9.41 -0.96 -22.93
C ASP A 490 -8.52 0.16 -23.48
N ALA A 491 -8.69 0.47 -24.77
CA ALA A 491 -7.91 1.48 -25.47
C ALA A 491 -8.15 2.90 -24.92
N ALA A 492 -9.36 3.19 -24.42
CA ALA A 492 -9.70 4.50 -23.87
C ALA A 492 -9.11 4.68 -22.47
N ALA A 493 -9.13 3.64 -21.64
CA ALA A 493 -8.43 3.62 -20.35
C ALA A 493 -6.91 3.81 -20.55
N HIS A 494 -6.33 3.09 -21.52
CA HIS A 494 -4.92 3.23 -21.87
C HIS A 494 -4.57 4.66 -22.30
N ALA A 495 -5.34 5.24 -23.21
CA ALA A 495 -5.09 6.58 -23.73
C ALA A 495 -5.12 7.65 -22.62
N ARG A 496 -6.10 7.58 -21.71
CA ARG A 496 -6.21 8.54 -20.59
C ARG A 496 -5.11 8.36 -19.56
N ALA A 497 -4.83 7.12 -19.14
CA ALA A 497 -3.73 6.84 -18.21
C ALA A 497 -2.39 7.31 -18.76
N LYS A 498 -2.14 7.08 -20.06
CA LYS A 498 -0.95 7.57 -20.76
C LYS A 498 -0.88 9.09 -20.79
N ALA A 499 -2.01 9.77 -21.04
CA ALA A 499 -2.07 11.23 -21.05
C ALA A 499 -1.70 11.80 -19.67
N VAL A 500 -2.33 11.30 -18.60
CA VAL A 500 -2.02 11.69 -17.21
C VAL A 500 -0.54 11.51 -16.90
N TYR A 501 0.00 10.31 -17.14
CA TYR A 501 1.42 10.02 -16.85
C TYR A 501 2.39 10.87 -17.68
N THR A 502 2.04 11.19 -18.93
CA THR A 502 2.83 12.09 -19.78
C THR A 502 2.92 13.50 -19.19
N THR A 503 1.86 13.99 -18.55
CA THR A 503 1.90 15.31 -17.91
C THR A 503 2.85 15.36 -16.70
N MET A 504 2.92 14.28 -15.91
CA MET A 504 3.86 14.16 -14.80
C MET A 504 5.30 14.12 -15.31
N THR A 505 5.56 13.23 -16.28
CA THR A 505 6.92 13.00 -16.82
C THR A 505 7.47 14.14 -17.65
N LYS A 506 6.61 15.03 -18.15
CA LYS A 506 7.03 16.26 -18.82
C LYS A 506 7.91 17.15 -17.95
N ARG A 507 7.67 17.19 -16.64
CA ARG A 507 8.42 18.03 -15.69
C ARG A 507 9.30 17.25 -14.74
N ASP A 508 8.95 16.00 -14.46
CA ASP A 508 9.81 15.07 -13.73
C ASP A 508 9.97 13.76 -14.53
N PRO A 509 11.05 13.62 -15.34
CA PRO A 509 11.31 12.42 -16.13
C PRO A 509 11.43 11.12 -15.31
N HIS A 510 11.54 11.22 -13.98
CA HIS A 510 11.61 10.09 -13.06
C HIS A 510 10.33 9.92 -12.23
N ALA A 511 9.24 10.58 -12.60
CA ALA A 511 7.94 10.44 -11.94
C ALA A 511 7.50 8.97 -11.84
N ILE A 512 7.12 8.60 -10.61
CA ILE A 512 6.43 7.40 -10.20
C ILE A 512 5.02 7.83 -9.83
N TRP A 513 4.05 7.29 -10.57
CA TRP A 513 2.64 7.50 -10.30
C TRP A 513 2.19 6.50 -9.24
N VAL A 514 1.84 6.97 -8.05
CA VAL A 514 1.17 6.17 -7.03
C VAL A 514 -0.33 6.32 -7.23
N TYR A 515 -1.05 5.20 -7.24
CA TYR A 515 -2.46 5.18 -7.63
C TYR A 515 -3.30 4.33 -6.67
N GLN A 516 -4.45 4.83 -6.24
CA GLN A 516 -5.34 4.10 -5.33
C GLN A 516 -6.06 2.96 -6.05
N GLY A 517 -5.80 1.73 -5.61
CA GLY A 517 -6.43 0.54 -6.14
C GLY A 517 -7.90 0.36 -5.74
N TRP A 518 -8.40 1.19 -4.79
CA TRP A 518 -9.79 1.19 -4.33
C TRP A 518 -10.80 1.16 -5.47
N ILE A 519 -10.50 1.89 -6.55
CA ILE A 519 -11.35 1.91 -7.73
C ILE A 519 -11.63 0.48 -8.21
N TRP A 520 -10.70 -0.46 -8.21
CA TRP A 520 -10.93 -1.77 -8.81
C TRP A 520 -11.66 -2.77 -7.91
N LEU A 521 -12.13 -2.36 -6.74
CA LEU A 521 -13.01 -3.19 -5.92
C LEU A 521 -14.28 -3.58 -6.70
N ASP A 522 -14.70 -4.83 -6.53
CA ASP A 522 -15.86 -5.41 -7.22
C ASP A 522 -15.82 -5.37 -8.77
N LEU A 523 -14.66 -5.09 -9.38
CA LEU A 523 -14.40 -5.18 -10.82
C LEU A 523 -13.80 -6.53 -11.25
N ASP A 524 -14.12 -7.60 -10.54
CA ASP A 524 -13.64 -8.97 -10.82
C ASP A 524 -14.41 -9.64 -11.99
N ASN A 525 -14.58 -8.91 -13.09
CA ASN A 525 -15.34 -9.29 -14.28
C ASN A 525 -14.65 -8.85 -15.59
N ALA A 526 -15.16 -9.29 -16.75
CA ALA A 526 -14.52 -9.03 -18.04
C ALA A 526 -14.25 -7.56 -18.37
N GLN A 527 -15.19 -6.68 -18.04
CA GLN A 527 -15.00 -5.25 -18.24
C GLN A 527 -13.91 -4.70 -17.30
N GLY A 528 -13.92 -5.11 -16.04
CA GLY A 528 -12.92 -4.70 -15.05
C GLY A 528 -11.50 -5.14 -15.42
N PHE A 529 -11.34 -6.38 -15.88
CA PHE A 529 -10.06 -6.89 -16.39
C PHE A 529 -9.60 -6.13 -17.64
N SER A 530 -10.52 -5.84 -18.58
CA SER A 530 -10.21 -5.04 -19.78
C SER A 530 -9.75 -3.62 -19.41
N PHE A 531 -10.47 -2.96 -18.52
CA PHE A 531 -10.15 -1.62 -18.01
C PHE A 531 -8.79 -1.59 -17.31
N MET A 532 -8.58 -2.49 -16.34
CA MET A 532 -7.33 -2.54 -15.57
C MET A 532 -6.13 -2.89 -16.46
N SER A 533 -6.28 -3.82 -17.41
CA SER A 533 -5.24 -4.14 -18.40
C SER A 533 -4.90 -2.93 -19.28
N GLY A 534 -5.92 -2.22 -19.79
CA GLY A 534 -5.75 -1.00 -20.57
C GLY A 534 -5.03 0.09 -19.77
N PHE A 535 -5.49 0.36 -18.54
CA PHE A 535 -4.94 1.37 -17.65
C PHE A 535 -3.48 1.07 -17.27
N THR A 536 -3.21 -0.13 -16.76
CA THR A 536 -1.88 -0.50 -16.24
C THR A 536 -0.82 -0.60 -17.34
N SER A 537 -1.21 -1.00 -18.56
CA SER A 537 -0.29 -1.07 -19.70
C SER A 537 0.16 0.30 -20.23
N ALA A 538 -0.47 1.39 -19.81
CA ALA A 538 -0.15 2.75 -20.26
C ALA A 538 1.15 3.31 -19.67
N VAL A 539 1.59 2.77 -18.54
CA VAL A 539 2.72 3.27 -17.76
C VAL A 539 3.81 2.20 -17.71
N PRO A 540 5.10 2.56 -17.90
CA PRO A 540 6.18 1.59 -17.79
C PRO A 540 6.21 0.91 -16.42
N ARG A 541 6.56 -0.39 -16.38
CA ARG A 541 6.75 -1.13 -15.13
C ARG A 541 7.72 -0.39 -14.19
N GLY A 542 7.38 -0.34 -12.90
CA GLY A 542 8.15 0.38 -11.88
C GLY A 542 7.91 1.90 -11.86
N ARG A 543 7.11 2.44 -12.78
CA ARG A 543 6.68 3.85 -12.80
C ARG A 543 5.21 4.06 -12.43
N LEU A 544 4.44 2.98 -12.31
CA LEU A 544 3.12 2.95 -11.70
C LEU A 544 3.20 2.04 -10.47
N VAL A 545 2.80 2.54 -9.31
CA VAL A 545 2.71 1.81 -8.05
C VAL A 545 1.27 1.85 -7.57
N ILE A 546 0.62 0.70 -7.57
CA ILE A 546 -0.76 0.58 -7.10
C ILE A 546 -0.78 0.39 -5.58
N LEU A 547 -1.65 1.11 -4.88
CA LEU A 547 -1.98 0.83 -3.49
C LEU A 547 -3.14 -0.17 -3.47
N ASP A 548 -2.90 -1.42 -3.08
CA ASP A 548 -3.97 -2.39 -2.82
C ASP A 548 -4.52 -2.12 -1.41
N MET A 549 -5.46 -1.17 -1.33
CA MET A 549 -5.73 -0.39 -0.11
C MET A 549 -6.42 -1.15 1.01
N GLU A 550 -7.16 -2.21 0.70
CA GLU A 550 -7.97 -2.99 1.66
C GLU A 550 -7.61 -4.48 1.56
N ALA A 551 -6.32 -4.77 1.34
CA ALA A 551 -5.88 -6.10 0.97
C ALA A 551 -6.03 -7.12 2.14
N GLU A 552 -6.27 -6.65 3.36
CA GLU A 552 -6.66 -7.48 4.50
C GLU A 552 -8.09 -8.03 4.40
N PHE A 553 -8.97 -7.41 3.61
CA PHE A 553 -10.33 -7.90 3.35
C PHE A 553 -10.51 -8.37 1.91
N ASP A 554 -10.22 -7.52 0.93
CA ASP A 554 -10.42 -7.78 -0.51
C ASP A 554 -9.10 -7.59 -1.29
N GLU A 555 -8.43 -8.70 -1.59
CA GLU A 555 -7.13 -8.69 -2.29
C GLU A 555 -7.28 -8.56 -3.80
N ILE A 556 -7.21 -7.32 -4.30
CA ILE A 556 -7.26 -7.08 -5.73
C ILE A 556 -6.08 -7.73 -6.43
N TRP A 557 -4.89 -7.68 -5.82
CA TRP A 557 -3.68 -8.30 -6.37
C TRP A 557 -3.88 -9.79 -6.71
N ALA A 558 -4.68 -10.52 -5.92
CA ALA A 558 -4.78 -11.97 -6.06
C ALA A 558 -5.56 -12.36 -7.33
N TRP A 559 -6.74 -11.78 -7.54
CA TRP A 559 -7.57 -12.12 -8.71
C TRP A 559 -7.12 -11.40 -9.99
N SER A 560 -6.51 -10.21 -9.87
CA SER A 560 -5.98 -9.44 -11.00
C SER A 560 -4.59 -9.89 -11.45
N GLN A 561 -4.01 -10.91 -10.80
CA GLN A 561 -2.69 -11.45 -11.08
C GLN A 561 -1.59 -10.38 -10.93
N SER A 562 -1.56 -9.80 -9.73
CA SER A 562 -0.73 -8.66 -9.35
C SER A 562 -0.96 -7.46 -10.28
N PHE A 563 -2.22 -7.11 -10.51
CA PHE A 563 -2.61 -5.99 -11.37
C PHE A 563 -1.97 -6.09 -12.76
N PHE A 564 -2.08 -7.25 -13.41
CA PHE A 564 -1.40 -7.54 -14.68
C PHE A 564 0.13 -7.35 -14.59
N ASN A 565 0.73 -7.85 -13.51
CA ASN A 565 2.17 -7.77 -13.23
C ASN A 565 2.69 -6.31 -13.06
N THR A 566 1.81 -5.41 -12.60
CA THR A 566 2.12 -4.03 -12.25
C THR A 566 2.61 -3.95 -10.82
N THR A 567 3.58 -3.07 -10.57
CA THR A 567 4.13 -2.86 -9.23
C THR A 567 3.04 -2.38 -8.26
N PHE A 568 2.99 -2.94 -7.05
CA PHE A 568 2.00 -2.56 -6.05
C PHE A 568 2.52 -2.65 -4.62
N ILE A 569 1.80 -2.00 -3.70
CA ILE A 569 1.97 -2.04 -2.26
C ILE A 569 0.75 -2.72 -1.67
N TRP A 570 0.96 -3.76 -0.87
CA TRP A 570 -0.10 -4.38 -0.09
C TRP A 570 -0.40 -3.47 1.11
N ALA A 571 -1.62 -2.98 1.26
CA ALA A 571 -1.94 -2.08 2.37
C ALA A 571 -3.13 -2.59 3.19
N ALA A 572 -3.04 -2.38 4.49
CA ALA A 572 -4.14 -2.61 5.41
C ALA A 572 -4.88 -1.29 5.66
N MET A 573 -6.18 -1.26 5.42
CA MET A 573 -7.02 -0.10 5.69
C MET A 573 -7.37 -0.02 7.17
N ASP A 574 -7.88 -1.11 7.75
CA ASP A 574 -8.36 -1.23 9.13
C ASP A 574 -9.54 -0.29 9.45
N ASN A 575 -9.32 1.02 9.48
CA ASN A 575 -10.29 2.00 9.96
C ASN A 575 -11.07 2.68 8.84
N PHE A 576 -12.38 2.82 9.09
CA PHE A 576 -13.31 3.64 8.31
C PHE A 576 -13.88 4.77 9.19
N GLY A 577 -13.86 5.99 8.67
CA GLY A 577 -14.48 7.18 9.26
C GLY A 577 -13.85 7.71 10.54
N GLY A 578 -12.71 7.19 10.99
CA GLY A 578 -12.17 7.48 12.33
C GLY A 578 -13.01 6.88 13.45
N ASN A 579 -13.79 5.82 13.16
CA ASN A 579 -14.68 5.22 14.14
C ASN A 579 -13.89 4.51 15.24
N ASN A 580 -14.37 4.64 16.48
CA ASN A 580 -13.78 3.97 17.64
C ASN A 580 -14.39 2.57 17.83
N GLY A 581 -13.58 1.64 18.34
CA GLY A 581 -14.02 0.31 18.76
C GLY A 581 -12.83 -0.65 18.80
N MET A 582 -12.84 -1.65 19.68
CA MET A 582 -11.81 -2.69 19.65
C MET A 582 -12.11 -3.67 18.50
N TYR A 583 -11.29 -3.65 17.46
CA TYR A 583 -11.38 -4.52 16.28
C TYR A 583 -9.97 -4.68 15.65
N GLY A 584 -9.85 -5.56 14.65
CA GLY A 584 -8.62 -5.80 13.91
C GLY A 584 -8.15 -7.25 14.05
N ASP A 585 -7.94 -7.91 12.91
CA ASP A 585 -7.43 -9.28 12.85
C ASP A 585 -5.95 -9.28 12.46
N ILE A 586 -5.10 -9.22 13.48
CA ILE A 586 -3.64 -9.18 13.31
C ILE A 586 -3.12 -10.47 12.66
N GLN A 587 -3.74 -11.62 12.95
CA GLN A 587 -3.34 -12.90 12.38
C GLN A 587 -3.66 -12.95 10.88
N LEU A 588 -4.82 -12.42 10.48
CA LEU A 588 -5.20 -12.32 9.08
C LEU A 588 -4.25 -11.42 8.29
N VAL A 589 -3.93 -10.23 8.82
CA VAL A 589 -2.96 -9.31 8.22
C VAL A 589 -1.61 -10.01 8.03
N PHE A 590 -1.15 -10.72 9.05
CA PHE A 590 0.09 -11.49 8.98
C PHE A 590 0.06 -12.54 7.86
N ASP A 591 -0.97 -13.40 7.86
CA ASP A 591 -1.07 -14.49 6.90
C ASP A 591 -1.19 -13.99 5.46
N ARG A 592 -1.92 -12.90 5.24
CA ARG A 592 -2.08 -12.27 3.91
C ARG A 592 -0.81 -11.57 3.44
N THR A 593 -0.14 -10.83 4.32
CA THR A 593 1.15 -10.18 4.00
C THR A 593 2.19 -11.24 3.62
N ARG A 594 2.35 -12.30 4.43
CA ARG A 594 3.27 -13.40 4.12
C ARG A 594 2.95 -14.05 2.78
N ARG A 595 1.66 -14.26 2.50
CA ARG A 595 1.22 -14.87 1.24
C ARG A 595 1.57 -13.99 0.04
N VAL A 596 1.32 -12.69 0.08
CA VAL A 596 1.57 -11.84 -1.10
C VAL A 596 3.05 -11.82 -1.47
N PHE A 597 3.97 -11.74 -0.51
CA PHE A 597 5.42 -11.79 -0.76
C PHE A 597 5.90 -13.17 -1.21
N ALA A 598 5.19 -14.25 -0.86
CA ALA A 598 5.50 -15.59 -1.36
C ALA A 598 4.95 -15.86 -2.77
N GLN A 599 4.01 -15.05 -3.26
CA GLN A 599 3.24 -15.33 -4.47
C GLN A 599 3.37 -14.28 -5.58
N SER A 600 3.92 -13.11 -5.29
CA SER A 600 4.08 -12.04 -6.26
C SER A 600 5.47 -11.43 -6.22
N ASP A 601 6.10 -11.32 -7.39
CA ASP A 601 7.33 -10.53 -7.58
C ASP A 601 7.04 -9.04 -7.86
N ALA A 602 5.76 -8.66 -7.94
CA ALA A 602 5.33 -7.30 -8.24
C ALA A 602 4.99 -6.50 -6.97
N VAL A 603 4.82 -7.16 -5.81
CA VAL A 603 4.72 -6.48 -4.53
C VAL A 603 6.07 -5.88 -4.15
N VAL A 604 6.09 -4.58 -3.88
CA VAL A 604 7.32 -3.85 -3.52
C VAL A 604 7.25 -3.20 -2.15
N GLY A 605 6.09 -3.30 -1.49
CA GLY A 605 5.84 -2.59 -0.25
C GLY A 605 4.70 -3.18 0.57
N VAL A 606 4.69 -2.78 1.83
CA VAL A 606 3.50 -2.84 2.70
C VAL A 606 3.06 -1.42 3.04
N GLY A 607 1.81 -1.24 3.47
CA GLY A 607 1.33 0.06 3.88
C GLY A 607 0.15 0.03 4.82
N ILE A 608 -0.18 1.23 5.31
CA ILE A 608 -1.36 1.48 6.14
C ILE A 608 -2.17 2.61 5.49
N THR A 609 -3.43 2.33 5.22
CA THR A 609 -4.35 3.15 4.41
C THR A 609 -5.62 3.49 5.19
N MET A 610 -5.49 3.66 6.51
CA MET A 610 -6.61 3.96 7.40
C MET A 610 -7.30 5.28 7.10
N GLU A 611 -8.64 5.30 7.18
CA GLU A 611 -9.37 6.55 7.02
C GLU A 611 -9.14 7.50 8.20
N GLY A 612 -8.94 6.98 9.42
CA GLY A 612 -8.60 7.77 10.60
C GLY A 612 -7.66 7.02 11.56
N ILE A 613 -6.86 7.78 12.30
CA ILE A 613 -5.93 7.27 13.32
C ILE A 613 -6.47 7.50 14.73
N ASP A 614 -5.63 7.38 15.77
CA ASP A 614 -6.00 7.53 17.19
C ASP A 614 -6.91 6.42 17.73
N GLN A 615 -6.84 5.23 17.12
CA GLN A 615 -7.50 4.03 17.61
C GLN A 615 -6.60 2.80 17.35
N ASN A 616 -6.88 1.71 18.05
CA ASN A 616 -6.28 0.38 17.86
C ASN A 616 -4.75 0.39 17.63
N PRO A 617 -3.95 1.05 18.49
CA PRO A 617 -2.51 1.27 18.29
C PRO A 617 -1.73 -0.04 18.14
N ALA A 618 -2.21 -1.09 18.80
CA ALA A 618 -1.61 -2.40 18.78
C ALA A 618 -1.68 -3.05 17.37
N TYR A 619 -2.73 -2.76 16.59
CA TYR A 619 -2.87 -3.22 15.22
C TYR A 619 -1.84 -2.54 14.30
N TYR A 620 -1.69 -1.22 14.42
CA TYR A 620 -0.72 -0.45 13.62
C TYR A 620 0.72 -0.77 13.98
N GLN A 621 1.00 -0.98 15.28
CA GLN A 621 2.30 -1.44 15.74
C GLN A 621 2.64 -2.83 15.19
N ALA A 622 1.65 -3.74 15.11
CA ALA A 622 1.85 -5.05 14.51
C ALA A 622 2.24 -4.93 13.02
N ILE A 623 1.55 -4.10 12.24
CA ILE A 623 1.90 -3.84 10.83
C ILE A 623 3.31 -3.29 10.68
N ALA A 624 3.68 -2.31 11.51
CA ALA A 624 5.03 -1.76 11.52
C ALA A 624 6.09 -2.83 11.85
N MET A 625 5.83 -3.69 12.84
CA MET A 625 6.72 -4.80 13.22
C MET A 625 6.83 -5.88 12.14
N PHE A 626 5.81 -6.09 11.29
CA PHE A 626 5.87 -7.09 10.23
C PHE A 626 6.90 -6.73 9.14
N VAL A 627 7.16 -5.44 8.92
CA VAL A 627 8.25 -4.97 8.04
C VAL A 627 9.60 -5.56 8.50
N GLU A 628 9.78 -5.71 9.81
CA GLU A 628 11.01 -6.14 10.48
C GLU A 628 11.09 -7.68 10.62
N GLN A 629 10.00 -8.37 10.97
CA GLN A 629 10.04 -9.81 11.35
C GLN A 629 9.76 -10.82 10.22
N ALA A 630 9.02 -10.44 9.16
CA ALA A 630 8.55 -11.42 8.17
C ALA A 630 9.69 -12.11 7.38
N VAL A 631 10.86 -11.46 7.23
CA VAL A 631 12.02 -12.00 6.52
C VAL A 631 12.75 -13.10 7.28
N GLU A 632 12.93 -12.98 8.59
CA GLU A 632 13.63 -14.02 9.37
C GLU A 632 12.87 -15.35 9.28
N ALA A 633 11.54 -15.30 9.38
CA ALA A 633 10.69 -16.48 9.26
C ALA A 633 10.59 -17.01 7.82
N LEU A 634 10.51 -16.14 6.80
CA LEU A 634 10.49 -16.52 5.39
C LEU A 634 11.81 -17.15 4.93
N GLN A 635 12.95 -16.61 5.37
CA GLN A 635 14.28 -17.13 5.05
C GLN A 635 14.59 -18.43 5.79
N ALA A 636 14.14 -18.57 7.03
CA ALA A 636 14.32 -19.78 7.82
C ALA A 636 13.34 -20.91 7.45
N SER A 637 12.32 -20.65 6.62
CA SER A 637 11.22 -21.58 6.35
C SER A 637 10.56 -22.13 7.62
N THR A 638 10.60 -21.35 8.71
CA THR A 638 10.02 -21.70 10.00
C THR A 638 8.68 -21.01 10.20
N SER A 639 7.78 -21.63 10.95
CA SER A 639 6.60 -20.93 11.47
C SER A 639 7.06 -19.78 12.37
N LEU A 640 6.49 -18.58 12.18
CA LEU A 640 6.69 -17.46 13.10
C LEU A 640 6.35 -17.93 14.53
N ASP A 641 7.18 -17.58 15.50
CA ASP A 641 6.88 -17.81 16.90
C ASP A 641 5.78 -16.84 17.34
N THR A 642 4.54 -17.25 17.09
CA THR A 642 3.34 -16.52 17.55
C THR A 642 3.34 -16.34 19.05
N GLY A 643 4.05 -17.17 19.83
CA GLY A 643 4.25 -16.99 21.25
C GLY A 643 5.15 -15.81 21.54
N ALA A 644 6.30 -15.69 20.86
CA ALA A 644 7.20 -14.54 20.98
C ALA A 644 6.53 -13.23 20.51
N PHE A 645 5.85 -13.24 19.37
CA PHE A 645 5.08 -12.08 18.88
C PHE A 645 3.98 -11.70 19.89
N LYS A 646 3.20 -12.67 20.39
CA LYS A 646 2.20 -12.41 21.43
C LYS A 646 2.82 -11.91 22.71
N GLN A 647 4.00 -12.40 23.13
CA GLN A 647 4.69 -11.90 24.31
C GLN A 647 5.17 -10.46 24.13
N GLN A 648 5.72 -10.13 22.96
CA GLN A 648 6.15 -8.77 22.60
C GLN A 648 4.96 -7.81 22.52
N PHE A 649 3.87 -8.25 21.92
CA PHE A 649 2.60 -7.54 21.83
C PHE A 649 1.92 -7.38 23.21
N LEU A 650 1.91 -8.42 24.04
CA LEU A 650 1.36 -8.37 25.40
C LEU A 650 2.21 -7.49 26.31
N ARG A 651 3.53 -7.44 26.12
CA ARG A 651 4.39 -6.46 26.81
C ARG A 651 4.00 -5.05 26.42
N PHE A 652 3.89 -4.76 25.12
CA PHE A 652 3.38 -3.47 24.62
C PHE A 652 1.99 -3.14 25.20
N ALA A 653 1.07 -4.10 25.24
CA ALA A 653 -0.28 -3.91 25.78
C ALA A 653 -0.30 -3.72 27.32
N VAL A 654 0.58 -4.40 28.06
CA VAL A 654 0.72 -4.24 29.52
C VAL A 654 1.36 -2.89 29.86
N ASP A 655 2.38 -2.48 29.10
CA ASP A 655 3.03 -1.17 29.26
C ASP A 655 2.07 -0.01 28.94
N PHE A 656 1.15 -0.22 27.99
CA PHE A 656 0.03 0.67 27.70
C PHE A 656 -0.98 0.79 28.85
N GLU A 657 -1.26 -0.30 29.57
CA GLU A 657 -2.14 -0.31 30.74
C GLU A 657 -1.48 0.29 32.00
N ASN A 658 -0.14 0.39 32.04
CA ASN A 658 0.64 0.84 33.20
C ASN A 658 0.73 2.38 33.37
N THR A 659 -0.35 3.09 33.06
CA THR A 659 -0.68 4.32 33.80
C THR A 659 -0.77 3.92 35.30
N PRO A 660 -0.27 4.70 36.29
CA PRO A 660 0.01 4.19 37.63
C PRO A 660 -1.14 3.36 38.23
N TYR A 661 -0.87 2.07 38.44
CA TYR A 661 -1.80 1.10 39.00
C TYR A 661 -2.47 1.62 40.27
N ASN A 662 -3.78 1.90 40.21
CA ASN A 662 -4.56 2.32 41.36
C ASN A 662 -4.93 1.11 42.23
N ALA A 663 -4.05 0.76 43.15
CA ALA A 663 -4.21 -0.36 44.10
C ALA A 663 -5.47 -0.25 44.99
N THR A 664 -6.14 0.90 45.01
CA THR A 664 -7.39 1.11 45.74
C THR A 664 -8.61 0.56 45.00
N LEU A 665 -8.56 0.53 43.66
CA LEU A 665 -9.63 0.03 42.80
C LEU A 665 -9.46 -1.45 42.43
N PHE A 666 -8.23 -1.94 42.36
CA PHE A 666 -7.90 -3.33 42.05
C PHE A 666 -6.93 -3.88 43.11
N PRO A 667 -7.44 -4.55 44.18
CA PRO A 667 -6.62 -4.94 45.34
C PRO A 667 -5.78 -6.21 45.12
N HIS A 668 -5.87 -6.85 43.95
CA HIS A 668 -5.10 -8.06 43.63
C HIS A 668 -4.35 -7.88 42.31
N VAL A 669 -3.02 -7.89 42.41
CA VAL A 669 -2.12 -8.13 41.28
C VAL A 669 -2.13 -9.65 41.05
N PRO A 670 -2.56 -10.16 39.88
CA PRO A 670 -2.43 -11.58 39.59
C PRO A 670 -0.96 -11.88 39.38
N GLN A 671 -0.34 -12.48 40.41
CA GLN A 671 0.91 -13.19 40.21
C GLN A 671 0.64 -14.33 39.23
N GLU A 672 1.40 -14.32 38.13
CA GLU A 672 1.61 -15.44 37.22
C GLU A 672 0.39 -15.85 36.37
N ASP A 673 0.01 -15.01 35.41
CA ASP A 673 -0.30 -15.39 34.02
C ASP A 673 -0.95 -14.21 33.27
N PRO A 674 -0.18 -13.41 32.51
CA PRO A 674 -0.72 -12.33 31.69
C PRO A 674 -1.76 -12.78 30.65
N LEU A 675 -1.68 -14.03 30.18
CA LEU A 675 -2.67 -14.61 29.27
C LEU A 675 -4.00 -14.83 30.00
N ALA A 676 -3.98 -15.24 31.27
CA ALA A 676 -5.20 -15.35 32.08
C ALA A 676 -5.86 -13.99 32.31
N VAL A 677 -5.07 -12.92 32.53
CA VAL A 677 -5.60 -11.56 32.73
C VAL A 677 -6.21 -11.01 31.44
N ALA A 678 -5.50 -11.11 30.31
CA ALA A 678 -6.02 -10.70 29.00
C ALA A 678 -7.23 -11.54 28.60
N THR A 679 -7.21 -12.86 28.83
CA THR A 679 -8.33 -13.77 28.55
C THR A 679 -9.52 -13.48 29.47
N GLU A 680 -9.29 -13.16 30.74
CA GLU A 680 -10.35 -12.79 31.68
C GLU A 680 -10.93 -11.42 31.37
N LEU A 681 -10.12 -10.43 30.98
CA LEU A 681 -10.57 -9.13 30.49
C LEU A 681 -11.39 -9.31 29.21
N PHE A 682 -10.89 -10.06 28.24
CA PHE A 682 -11.59 -10.36 26.99
C PHE A 682 -12.90 -11.13 27.23
N ALA A 683 -12.91 -12.09 28.17
CA ALA A 683 -14.10 -12.86 28.54
C ALA A 683 -15.10 -12.06 29.39
N LYS A 684 -14.65 -11.12 30.22
CA LYS A 684 -15.52 -10.20 30.97
C LYS A 684 -16.13 -9.14 30.06
N TYR A 685 -15.34 -8.54 29.18
CA TYR A 685 -15.81 -7.58 28.17
C TYR A 685 -16.76 -8.23 27.16
N SER A 686 -16.46 -9.45 26.69
CA SER A 686 -17.35 -10.18 25.78
C SER A 686 -18.66 -10.63 26.45
N LYS A 687 -18.66 -10.91 27.76
CA LYS A 687 -19.90 -11.17 28.53
C LYS A 687 -20.71 -9.90 28.83
N GLN A 688 -20.08 -8.77 29.14
CA GLN A 688 -20.77 -7.52 29.45
C GLN A 688 -21.47 -6.88 28.24
N HIS A 689 -21.02 -7.16 27.01
CA HIS A 689 -21.65 -6.66 25.79
C HIS A 689 -22.56 -7.69 25.08
N SER A 690 -22.94 -8.77 25.77
CA SER A 690 -24.00 -9.68 25.28
C SER A 690 -25.43 -9.18 25.53
N THR A 691 -25.60 -7.95 26.03
CA THR A 691 -26.92 -7.33 26.23
C THR A 691 -27.18 -6.24 25.21
N THR A 692 -28.13 -6.52 24.30
CA THR A 692 -28.98 -5.59 23.54
C THR A 692 -28.76 -4.10 23.85
N CYS A 693 -28.03 -3.40 22.98
CA CYS A 693 -28.07 -1.93 22.92
C CYS A 693 -29.43 -1.48 22.36
N SER A 694 -30.26 -0.92 23.24
CA SER A 694 -31.39 -0.07 22.87
C SER A 694 -30.87 1.32 22.46
N CYS A 695 -31.18 1.75 21.25
CA CYS A 695 -30.85 3.07 20.71
C CYS A 695 -31.55 4.20 21.50
N LEU A 696 -30.80 5.28 21.76
CA LEU A 696 -31.30 6.64 21.97
C LEU A 696 -30.46 7.61 21.11
#